data_AF-A0A2V5Q8A6-F1
#
_entry.id   AF-A0A2V5Q8A6-F1
#
_cell.length_a   1.000
_cell.length_b   1.000
_cell.length_c   1.000
_cell.angle_alpha   90.00
_cell.angle_beta   90.00
_cell.angle_gamma   90.00
#
_symmetry.space_group_name_H-M   'P 1'
#
loop_
_entity.id
_entity.type
_entity.pdbx_description
1 polymer ?
#
loop_
_entity_poly.entity_id
_entity_poly.type
_entity_poly.pdbx_seq_one_letter_code
_entity_poly.pdbx_strand_id
1 'polypeptide(L)'
;MAQGPNDTSVDPLWYKDAIIYELHVKTFCDSDGDGMGDFRGLIEKLDYLQELGVTAIWLLPFYPSPLRDDGYDIADYFDVNPNFGTLDDFRALLDAAHQRNLRVITELVINHTSDQNPWFQKSRRAVAAAASGIVGSGSGDDLAYKDFYVWSNTPEKYKDARIIFKDFETSNWAWDPVAKAYYWHRFYSHQPDLNFDNPAVPEAVEKVCDFWLSMGVDGLRLDAVPYLYEREDTNCENLPETHVYLRNLRGHVDAKFPNRMLLAEANQWPEDAAAYFGKGDESHMSFHFPLMPRMFMALQMEDRFPIIDILEQTPSIPENCQWAMFLRNHDELTLEMVTDEERDYMYRVYATDPHARINLGIRRRLAPLLANSRRKIELLNTLLLSMPGTPIIYYGDEVGMGDNFYLGDRNGCRTPMQWSPDRNAGFSRANPQQLYLPVTIDPEYHYEAINVENQQKNLSSLLWWTRRVIAMRKNFKAFSRGSLEFLYPDNAKVLAFLRRWENETIVVVANLSRFAQSAELDLSRFAGCVPMEVFSRNLFRPIRKSRYVVTLGPHAYYWFALQAPTDARRSLKKRVVPTLKAPAQLEILLHDGQREQLEREILPTYVRNCRWFGSKARTFRNLKVIEQLPISADADGAQLWFIEISYLDAPTETYAIPVKIGSDDVARSVSQSAPHAIIAHFAGSDRAVLFDAIWDATFRSQLFEAIVRRQALKARAGDFVGIIASRFEAEQAAMSGNSQVVSGEQSNSSMLFDNKFFLKLYRKIEDGLNPDVEINRFLTEQTDFVNVPAFVGAIEYRRAKAEPAVVCMLQRAAANEGDVWTRSVDAVGRYYERVLERKADLQNESAPLGAQLDELIGGVYPEKVKLIGQRTGELHLALASCPDDPAFRPEPFNAMAQRSVYQTMRTTLRRTFTLLGKKLPDLSRAFRDEAKEVLAAEQEILAREKRLLDRRANAAKIRIHGDYHLGQLLYTGKDFVILDFEGEPARALSERKLKRSALRDVAGMMRSFQYAAYSALWQPAMRKEDVPFLERWADLWYRQMSSVFLQSYLSTTTGAIFIPKNVEDLQIMLEAYLLDKAVYEIGYELNHRPSWVVIPIRGIKDILKSA
;
A
#
# COMPACT_ATOMS: atom_id res chain seq x y z
N MET A 1 44.66 5.01 27.54
CA MET A 1 44.49 5.19 28.99
C MET A 1 43.13 4.64 29.37
N ALA A 2 43.08 3.61 30.20
CA ALA A 2 41.83 3.05 30.70
C ALA A 2 41.26 3.99 31.77
N GLN A 3 40.05 4.50 31.54
CA GLN A 3 39.22 5.12 32.58
C GLN A 3 38.26 4.06 33.09
N GLY A 4 38.17 3.94 34.42
CA GLY A 4 37.38 2.95 35.11
C GLY A 4 35.87 3.18 35.01
N PRO A 5 35.07 2.21 35.50
CA PRO A 5 33.62 2.30 35.53
C PRO A 5 33.22 3.09 36.77
N ASN A 6 32.88 4.37 36.61
CA ASN A 6 31.97 5.12 37.47
C ASN A 6 31.81 6.53 36.93
N ASP A 7 30.73 6.73 36.17
CA ASP A 7 29.78 7.86 36.20
C ASP A 7 29.13 7.99 34.81
N THR A 8 28.26 7.05 34.45
CA THR A 8 27.38 7.23 33.29
C THR A 8 26.31 8.24 33.69
N SER A 9 26.48 9.50 33.29
CA SER A 9 25.46 10.54 33.42
C SER A 9 24.08 9.99 33.02
N VAL A 10 23.15 9.89 33.96
CA VAL A 10 21.78 9.44 33.70
C VAL A 10 21.16 10.41 32.69
N ASP A 11 20.73 9.91 31.54
CA ASP A 11 20.07 10.71 30.50
C ASP A 11 18.78 11.32 31.07
N PRO A 12 18.66 12.67 31.15
CA PRO A 12 17.45 13.33 31.65
C PRO A 12 16.21 13.02 30.80
N LEU A 13 16.40 12.62 29.54
CA LEU A 13 15.34 12.33 28.58
C LEU A 13 15.13 10.82 28.37
N TRP A 14 15.46 9.98 29.36
CA TRP A 14 15.36 8.51 29.27
C TRP A 14 14.01 8.01 28.76
N TYR A 15 12.93 8.72 29.10
CA TYR A 15 11.57 8.41 28.71
C TYR A 15 11.32 8.47 27.20
N LYS A 16 12.15 9.19 26.44
CA LYS A 16 12.08 9.20 24.96
C LYS A 16 12.47 7.88 24.33
N ASP A 17 13.40 7.17 24.95
CA ASP A 17 13.93 5.90 24.47
C ASP A 17 13.23 4.69 25.08
N ALA A 18 12.33 4.92 26.04
CA ALA A 18 11.69 3.86 26.78
C ALA A 18 10.78 2.98 25.90
N ILE A 19 10.48 1.80 26.44
CA ILE A 19 9.34 0.95 26.08
C ILE A 19 8.60 0.71 27.39
N ILE A 20 7.40 1.27 27.50
CA ILE A 20 6.61 1.24 28.72
C ILE A 20 5.68 0.02 28.66
N TYR A 21 5.48 -0.63 29.79
CA TYR A 21 4.56 -1.74 29.93
C TYR A 21 3.53 -1.44 31.01
N GLU A 22 2.28 -1.35 30.61
CA GLU A 22 1.14 -1.03 31.49
C GLU A 22 0.59 -2.32 32.10
N LEU A 23 0.55 -2.39 33.44
CA LEU A 23 -0.02 -3.52 34.15
C LEU A 23 -0.71 -3.11 35.47
N HIS A 24 -1.63 -3.95 35.93
CA HIS A 24 -2.18 -3.88 37.29
C HIS A 24 -1.53 -4.95 38.17
N VAL A 25 -1.02 -4.56 39.34
CA VAL A 25 -0.48 -5.50 40.35
C VAL A 25 -1.49 -6.63 40.64
N LYS A 26 -2.75 -6.25 40.90
CA LYS A 26 -3.89 -7.11 41.19
C LYS A 26 -4.13 -8.27 40.22
N THR A 27 -3.73 -8.14 38.96
CA THR A 27 -4.09 -9.09 37.89
C THR A 27 -2.87 -9.67 37.18
N PHE A 28 -1.65 -9.37 37.68
CA PHE A 28 -0.43 -9.84 37.02
C PHE A 28 0.09 -11.18 37.57
N CYS A 29 0.30 -11.34 38.87
CA CYS A 29 0.69 -12.61 39.48
C CYS A 29 0.38 -12.62 40.99
N ASP A 30 -0.24 -13.70 41.47
CA ASP A 30 -0.55 -13.94 42.88
C ASP A 30 0.51 -14.89 43.48
N SER A 31 1.23 -14.42 44.50
CA SER A 31 2.32 -15.17 45.13
C SER A 31 1.89 -15.99 46.36
N ASP A 32 0.85 -15.56 47.09
CA ASP A 32 0.43 -16.17 48.35
C ASP A 32 -0.82 -17.05 48.25
N GLY A 33 -1.51 -17.01 47.12
CA GLY A 33 -2.64 -17.86 46.76
C GLY A 33 -3.98 -17.40 47.30
N ASP A 34 -4.15 -16.11 47.57
CA ASP A 34 -5.43 -15.52 48.03
C ASP A 34 -6.43 -15.22 46.89
N GLY A 35 -5.97 -15.29 45.63
CA GLY A 35 -6.77 -15.02 44.43
C GLY A 35 -6.59 -13.61 43.85
N MET A 36 -5.69 -12.81 44.42
CA MET A 36 -5.33 -11.46 44.01
C MET A 36 -3.83 -11.33 43.75
N GLY A 37 -3.46 -10.56 42.72
CA GLY A 37 -2.04 -10.31 42.42
C GLY A 37 -1.42 -9.30 43.38
N ASP A 38 -0.15 -9.49 43.69
CA ASP A 38 0.57 -8.74 44.73
C ASP A 38 1.99 -8.32 44.28
N PHE A 39 2.64 -7.43 45.04
CA PHE A 39 3.97 -6.91 44.68
C PHE A 39 5.05 -7.99 44.62
N ARG A 40 4.99 -9.03 45.48
CA ARG A 40 5.97 -10.12 45.48
C ARG A 40 5.80 -10.99 44.25
N GLY A 41 4.55 -11.27 43.87
CA GLY A 41 4.22 -11.93 42.61
C GLY A 41 4.74 -11.16 41.40
N LEU A 42 4.62 -9.83 41.40
CA LEU A 42 5.21 -9.01 40.34
C LEU A 42 6.74 -9.08 40.32
N ILE A 43 7.41 -9.07 41.49
CA ILE A 43 8.87 -9.24 41.59
C ILE A 43 9.32 -10.55 40.92
N GLU A 44 8.60 -11.66 41.14
CA GLU A 44 8.89 -12.95 40.51
C GLU A 44 8.81 -12.92 38.97
N LYS A 45 8.08 -11.95 38.41
CA LYS A 45 7.87 -11.81 36.96
C LYS A 45 8.68 -10.69 36.32
N LEU A 46 9.53 -9.98 37.07
CA LEU A 46 10.40 -8.94 36.49
C LEU A 46 11.36 -9.48 35.42
N ASP A 47 11.83 -10.73 35.58
CA ASP A 47 12.69 -11.38 34.59
C ASP A 47 11.97 -11.55 33.24
N TYR A 48 10.67 -11.87 33.26
CA TYR A 48 9.85 -11.95 32.05
C TYR A 48 9.76 -10.59 31.34
N LEU A 49 9.53 -9.51 32.08
CA LEU A 49 9.44 -8.16 31.53
C LEU A 49 10.80 -7.72 30.96
N GLN A 50 11.89 -8.00 31.67
CA GLN A 50 13.24 -7.72 31.18
C GLN A 50 13.54 -8.50 29.88
N GLU A 51 13.21 -9.78 29.82
CA GLU A 51 13.34 -10.61 28.62
C GLU A 51 12.45 -10.14 27.45
N LEU A 52 11.25 -9.62 27.75
CA LEU A 52 10.37 -9.00 26.76
C LEU A 52 11.05 -7.79 26.10
N GLY A 53 11.95 -7.13 26.84
CA GLY A 53 12.72 -6.00 26.37
C GLY A 53 12.10 -4.65 26.73
N VAL A 54 11.15 -4.60 27.67
CA VAL A 54 10.62 -3.34 28.19
C VAL A 54 11.69 -2.62 29.01
N THR A 55 11.52 -1.32 29.26
CA THR A 55 12.48 -0.51 30.05
C THR A 55 11.82 0.30 31.16
N ALA A 56 10.49 0.36 31.15
CA ALA A 56 9.71 1.03 32.17
C ALA A 56 8.41 0.24 32.40
N ILE A 57 7.99 0.16 33.65
CA ILE A 57 6.73 -0.43 34.07
C ILE A 57 5.84 0.71 34.54
N TRP A 58 4.64 0.81 33.98
CA TRP A 58 3.60 1.68 34.49
C TRP A 58 2.62 0.83 35.28
N LEU A 59 2.55 1.12 36.58
CA LEU A 59 1.63 0.49 37.52
C LEU A 59 0.34 1.31 37.63
N LEU A 60 -0.77 0.65 37.35
CA LEU A 60 -2.11 1.14 37.68
C LEU A 60 -2.28 1.33 39.20
N PRO A 61 -3.33 2.03 39.68
CA PRO A 61 -3.42 2.44 41.06
C PRO A 61 -3.33 1.23 42.02
N PHE A 62 -2.42 1.33 42.99
CA PHE A 62 -2.20 0.31 44.01
C PHE A 62 -2.44 0.85 45.43
N TYR A 63 -3.04 2.03 45.53
CA TYR A 63 -3.33 2.73 46.78
C TYR A 63 -4.49 2.07 47.56
N PRO A 64 -4.61 2.31 48.87
CA PRO A 64 -5.84 2.02 49.61
C PRO A 64 -7.03 2.64 48.91
N SER A 65 -8.00 1.79 48.57
CA SER A 65 -9.17 2.16 47.79
C SER A 65 -10.28 1.12 48.05
N PRO A 66 -11.57 1.52 48.02
CA PRO A 66 -12.67 0.57 48.03
C PRO A 66 -12.85 -0.16 46.69
N LEU A 67 -12.02 0.16 45.67
CA LEU A 67 -11.98 -0.46 44.35
C LEU A 67 -13.31 -0.35 43.57
N ARG A 68 -14.06 0.74 43.77
CA ARG A 68 -15.31 0.97 43.04
C ARG A 68 -15.07 1.49 41.64
N ASP A 69 -13.92 2.12 41.42
CA ASP A 69 -13.33 2.39 40.10
C ASP A 69 -11.93 1.76 40.01
N ASP A 70 -11.83 0.51 40.48
CA ASP A 70 -10.64 -0.33 40.32
C ASP A 70 -9.35 0.19 40.96
N GLY A 71 -9.43 1.19 41.84
CA GLY A 71 -8.27 1.81 42.49
C GLY A 71 -8.10 3.30 42.17
N TYR A 72 -8.78 3.82 41.15
CA TYR A 72 -8.76 5.26 40.81
C TYR A 72 -9.50 6.10 41.86
N ASP A 73 -10.44 5.50 42.59
CA ASP A 73 -11.04 6.06 43.79
C ASP A 73 -10.12 5.90 45.01
N ILE A 74 -9.11 6.77 45.15
CA ILE A 74 -8.07 6.69 46.19
C ILE A 74 -8.60 7.15 47.56
N ALA A 75 -8.50 6.28 48.56
CA ALA A 75 -8.85 6.58 49.96
C ALA A 75 -7.65 7.08 50.78
N ASP A 76 -6.42 6.69 50.45
CA ASP A 76 -5.19 7.21 51.06
C ASP A 76 -4.04 7.22 50.02
N TYR A 77 -3.36 8.35 49.88
CA TYR A 77 -2.26 8.52 48.91
C TYR A 77 -0.89 8.08 49.45
N PHE A 78 -0.74 7.89 50.76
CA PHE A 78 0.55 7.71 51.43
C PHE A 78 0.83 6.27 51.87
N ASP A 79 0.00 5.33 51.44
CA ASP A 79 0.16 3.90 51.73
C ASP A 79 -0.20 3.07 50.48
N VAL A 80 -0.06 1.75 50.59
CA VAL A 80 -0.47 0.80 49.55
C VAL A 80 -1.68 -0.02 50.01
N ASN A 81 -2.46 -0.53 49.05
CA ASN A 81 -3.61 -1.37 49.36
C ASN A 81 -3.13 -2.65 50.07
N PRO A 82 -3.69 -2.99 51.24
CA PRO A 82 -3.26 -4.18 51.99
C PRO A 82 -3.38 -5.49 51.21
N ASN A 83 -4.27 -5.56 50.21
CA ASN A 83 -4.41 -6.74 49.37
C ASN A 83 -3.26 -6.92 48.36
N PHE A 84 -2.43 -5.89 48.13
CA PHE A 84 -1.29 -5.96 47.20
C PHE A 84 0.05 -6.13 47.93
N GLY A 85 0.07 -5.97 49.26
CA GLY A 85 1.26 -6.05 50.11
C GLY A 85 1.41 -4.82 50.99
N THR A 86 2.66 -4.48 51.30
CA THR A 86 3.04 -3.35 52.17
C THR A 86 3.93 -2.34 51.45
N LEU A 87 4.14 -1.16 52.04
CA LEU A 87 5.11 -0.18 51.52
C LEU A 87 6.53 -0.75 51.39
N ASP A 88 6.91 -1.69 52.25
CA ASP A 88 8.22 -2.36 52.15
C ASP A 88 8.27 -3.33 50.96
N ASP A 89 7.17 -4.02 50.65
CA ASP A 89 7.09 -4.85 49.44
C ASP A 89 7.17 -3.98 48.17
N PHE A 90 6.56 -2.78 48.18
CA PHE A 90 6.70 -1.82 47.08
C PHE A 90 8.14 -1.31 46.92
N ARG A 91 8.83 -0.98 48.02
CA ARG A 91 10.27 -0.63 47.97
C ARG A 91 11.11 -1.77 47.41
N ALA A 92 10.83 -3.00 47.83
CA ALA A 92 11.51 -4.18 47.30
C ALA A 92 11.26 -4.36 45.79
N LEU A 93 10.05 -4.08 45.31
CA LEU A 93 9.73 -4.07 43.88
C LEU A 93 10.55 -3.01 43.14
N LEU A 94 10.60 -1.78 43.66
CA LEU A 94 11.32 -0.67 43.07
C LEU A 94 12.82 -0.99 42.95
N ASP A 95 13.43 -1.47 44.04
CA ASP A 95 14.83 -1.90 44.06
C ASP A 95 15.10 -3.03 43.05
N ALA A 96 14.23 -4.05 43.01
CA ALA A 96 14.37 -5.19 42.10
C ALA A 96 14.21 -4.80 40.63
N ALA A 97 13.34 -3.83 40.33
CA ALA A 97 13.16 -3.26 38.99
C ALA A 97 14.39 -2.45 38.58
N HIS A 98 14.87 -1.56 39.44
CA HIS A 98 16.06 -0.73 39.18
C HIS A 98 17.33 -1.57 38.99
N GLN A 99 17.50 -2.65 39.75
CA GLN A 99 18.61 -3.61 39.54
C GLN A 99 18.60 -4.24 38.14
N ARG A 100 17.44 -4.31 37.49
CA ARG A 100 17.25 -4.80 36.11
C ARG A 100 17.24 -3.69 35.06
N ASN A 101 17.53 -2.45 35.45
CA ASN A 101 17.39 -1.24 34.64
C ASN A 101 15.96 -1.01 34.13
N LEU A 102 14.95 -1.42 34.90
CA LEU A 102 13.55 -1.13 34.65
C LEU A 102 13.13 0.06 35.50
N ARG A 103 12.64 1.12 34.87
CA ARG A 103 12.05 2.28 35.54
C ARG A 103 10.63 1.96 36.02
N VAL A 104 10.16 2.61 37.07
CA VAL A 104 8.80 2.44 37.59
C VAL A 104 8.06 3.77 37.54
N ILE A 105 6.91 3.76 36.86
CA ILE A 105 5.96 4.87 36.75
C ILE A 105 4.71 4.48 37.53
N THR A 106 4.19 5.40 38.34
CA THR A 106 2.96 5.17 39.10
C THR A 106 1.89 6.18 38.72
N GLU A 107 0.64 5.84 39.01
CA GLU A 107 -0.49 6.75 38.86
C GLU A 107 -0.42 7.92 39.84
N LEU A 108 -0.91 9.07 39.42
CA LEU A 108 -1.18 10.18 40.32
C LEU A 108 -2.56 10.75 39.96
N VAL A 109 -3.58 10.24 40.64
CA VAL A 109 -4.96 10.71 40.51
C VAL A 109 -5.11 12.01 41.28
N ILE A 110 -5.01 13.14 40.56
CA ILE A 110 -4.98 14.47 41.17
C ILE A 110 -6.32 15.20 41.09
N ASN A 111 -7.23 14.78 40.21
CA ASN A 111 -8.51 15.45 40.03
C ASN A 111 -9.48 15.20 41.20
N HIS A 112 -9.52 13.97 41.70
CA HIS A 112 -10.54 13.51 42.63
C HIS A 112 -9.97 12.49 43.63
N THR A 113 -10.72 12.22 44.69
CA THR A 113 -10.43 11.15 45.67
C THR A 113 -11.61 10.21 45.79
N SER A 114 -11.49 9.09 46.51
CA SER A 114 -12.67 8.36 47.00
C SER A 114 -13.52 9.21 47.93
N ASP A 115 -14.83 9.00 47.95
CA ASP A 115 -15.73 9.51 48.99
C ASP A 115 -15.38 8.97 50.40
N GLN A 116 -14.60 7.89 50.49
CA GLN A 116 -14.10 7.34 51.76
C GLN A 116 -12.79 8.00 52.22
N ASN A 117 -12.18 8.86 51.39
CA ASN A 117 -10.95 9.55 51.76
C ASN A 117 -11.17 10.42 53.02
N PRO A 118 -10.23 10.41 53.98
CA PRO A 118 -10.32 11.24 55.18
C PRO A 118 -10.57 12.72 54.89
N TRP A 119 -10.05 13.26 53.79
CA TRP A 119 -10.28 14.65 53.38
C TRP A 119 -11.77 14.90 53.10
N PHE A 120 -12.44 14.04 52.32
CA PHE A 120 -13.86 14.20 52.00
C PHE A 120 -14.74 14.02 53.25
N GLN A 121 -14.40 13.04 54.09
CA GLN A 121 -15.13 12.79 55.33
C GLN A 121 -15.03 13.98 56.30
N LYS A 122 -13.87 14.64 56.39
CA LYS A 122 -13.73 15.90 57.14
C LYS A 122 -14.49 17.04 56.47
N SER A 123 -14.36 17.21 55.15
CA SER A 123 -15.02 18.26 54.37
C SER A 123 -16.54 18.24 54.53
N ARG A 124 -17.20 17.10 54.32
CA ARG A 124 -18.67 16.99 54.42
C ARG A 124 -19.21 17.29 55.82
N ARG A 125 -18.46 16.92 56.88
CA ARG A 125 -18.81 17.25 58.27
C ARG A 125 -18.62 18.75 58.54
N ALA A 126 -17.56 19.35 58.02
CA ALA A 126 -17.29 20.77 58.16
C ALA A 126 -18.36 21.63 57.44
N VAL A 127 -18.82 21.21 56.25
CA VAL A 127 -19.92 21.87 55.54
C VAL A 127 -21.23 21.76 56.33
N ALA A 128 -21.56 20.57 56.86
CA ALA A 128 -22.74 20.37 57.71
C ALA A 128 -22.71 21.26 58.98
N ALA A 129 -21.55 21.38 59.62
CA ALA A 129 -21.35 22.24 60.78
C ALA A 129 -21.52 23.73 60.43
N ALA A 130 -20.97 24.16 59.28
CA ALA A 130 -21.13 25.53 58.80
C ALA A 130 -22.59 25.88 58.46
N ALA A 131 -23.35 24.94 57.89
CA ALA A 131 -24.75 25.13 57.51
C ALA A 131 -25.71 25.18 58.72
N SER A 132 -25.37 24.55 59.84
CA SER A 132 -26.21 24.47 61.05
C SER A 132 -26.05 25.67 62.01
N GLY A 133 -25.12 26.59 61.75
CA GLY A 133 -24.95 27.82 62.55
C GLY A 133 -24.46 27.61 63.99
N ILE A 134 -24.12 26.38 64.38
CA ILE A 134 -23.60 26.04 65.71
C ILE A 134 -22.10 26.35 65.72
N VAL A 135 -21.73 27.54 66.21
CA VAL A 135 -20.34 27.90 66.48
C VAL A 135 -19.83 27.00 67.62
N GLY A 136 -19.14 25.91 67.27
CA GLY A 136 -18.43 25.04 68.23
C GLY A 136 -18.60 23.52 68.08
N SER A 137 -19.32 23.00 67.08
CA SER A 137 -19.52 21.53 66.93
C SER A 137 -18.59 20.83 65.93
N GLY A 138 -17.82 21.57 65.13
CA GLY A 138 -16.71 21.01 64.33
C GLY A 138 -15.42 21.05 65.13
N SER A 139 -14.62 19.97 65.12
CA SER A 139 -13.22 20.06 65.53
C SER A 139 -12.53 21.14 64.67
N GLY A 140 -11.68 21.97 65.27
CA GLY A 140 -10.93 22.98 64.50
C GLY A 140 -10.11 22.38 63.34
N ASP A 141 -9.80 21.08 63.44
CA ASP A 141 -9.12 20.28 62.42
C ASP A 141 -10.01 19.99 61.19
N ASP A 142 -11.32 19.73 61.36
CA ASP A 142 -12.21 19.42 60.22
C ASP A 142 -12.51 20.68 59.39
N LEU A 143 -12.57 21.86 60.02
CA LEU A 143 -12.84 23.14 59.34
C LEU A 143 -11.79 23.52 58.28
N ALA A 144 -10.54 23.07 58.45
CA ALA A 144 -9.48 23.29 57.46
C ALA A 144 -9.74 22.57 56.12
N TYR A 145 -10.57 21.53 56.13
CA TYR A 145 -10.93 20.72 54.95
C TYR A 145 -12.29 21.10 54.37
N LYS A 146 -12.97 22.13 54.91
CA LYS A 146 -14.31 22.51 54.45
C LYS A 146 -14.35 22.72 52.92
N ASP A 147 -13.40 23.49 52.40
CA ASP A 147 -13.35 23.87 50.99
C ASP A 147 -12.33 23.03 50.19
N PHE A 148 -11.97 21.82 50.66
CA PHE A 148 -11.10 20.89 49.93
C PHE A 148 -11.78 20.26 48.70
N TYR A 149 -13.11 20.29 48.65
CA TYR A 149 -13.94 19.78 47.56
C TYR A 149 -14.88 20.87 47.07
N VAL A 150 -15.43 20.69 45.87
CA VAL A 150 -16.30 21.69 45.24
C VAL A 150 -17.75 21.46 45.67
N TRP A 151 -18.30 22.39 46.47
CA TRP A 151 -19.65 22.32 47.03
C TRP A 151 -20.60 23.36 46.40
N SER A 152 -21.88 23.01 46.29
CA SER A 152 -22.95 23.92 45.86
C SER A 152 -24.27 23.62 46.58
N ASN A 153 -25.09 24.65 46.77
CA ASN A 153 -26.45 24.47 47.30
C ASN A 153 -27.41 23.90 46.24
N THR A 154 -27.03 23.99 44.97
CA THR A 154 -27.87 23.56 43.84
C THR A 154 -27.02 22.88 42.75
N PRO A 155 -27.61 22.00 41.93
CA PRO A 155 -26.88 21.30 40.86
C PRO A 155 -26.82 22.11 39.55
N GLU A 156 -27.12 23.42 39.57
CA GLU A 156 -27.23 24.22 38.33
C GLU A 156 -25.93 24.89 37.87
N LYS A 157 -24.82 24.76 38.60
CA LYS A 157 -23.54 25.32 38.17
C LYS A 157 -22.88 24.47 37.09
N TYR A 158 -22.08 25.09 36.22
CA TYR A 158 -21.24 24.42 35.22
C TYR A 158 -22.04 23.59 34.20
N LYS A 159 -23.18 24.13 33.74
CA LYS A 159 -24.15 23.40 32.89
C LYS A 159 -23.59 22.91 31.55
N ASP A 160 -22.54 23.57 31.04
CA ASP A 160 -21.94 23.25 29.74
C ASP A 160 -20.88 22.13 29.84
N ALA A 161 -20.51 21.71 31.04
CA ALA A 161 -19.64 20.56 31.24
C ALA A 161 -20.37 19.26 30.92
N ARG A 162 -19.75 18.43 30.08
CA ARG A 162 -20.31 17.11 29.72
C ARG A 162 -20.19 16.12 30.87
N ILE A 163 -21.07 15.11 30.86
CA ILE A 163 -20.95 13.91 31.69
C ILE A 163 -20.06 12.90 30.94
N ILE A 164 -19.01 12.40 31.60
CA ILE A 164 -18.05 11.44 31.03
C ILE A 164 -18.67 10.03 31.06
N PHE A 165 -19.04 9.55 32.25
CA PHE A 165 -19.66 8.23 32.45
C PHE A 165 -21.17 8.24 32.28
N LYS A 166 -21.63 8.57 31.07
CA LYS A 166 -23.07 8.75 30.73
C LYS A 166 -23.95 7.52 31.00
N ASP A 167 -23.36 6.33 31.00
CA ASP A 167 -24.09 5.09 31.25
C ASP A 167 -24.40 4.87 32.75
N PHE A 168 -23.71 5.60 33.63
CA PHE A 168 -23.77 5.40 35.08
C PHE A 168 -24.22 6.65 35.85
N GLU A 169 -23.82 7.84 35.38
CA GLU A 169 -24.10 9.11 36.05
C GLU A 169 -25.08 9.95 35.24
N THR A 170 -26.04 10.57 35.94
CA THR A 170 -27.07 11.43 35.33
C THR A 170 -26.76 12.92 35.45
N SER A 171 -25.75 13.25 36.25
CA SER A 171 -25.36 14.60 36.63
C SER A 171 -23.91 14.56 37.11
N ASN A 172 -23.17 15.67 36.93
CA ASN A 172 -21.85 15.88 37.55
C ASN A 172 -21.97 16.43 38.99
N TRP A 173 -23.19 16.58 39.49
CA TRP A 173 -23.50 16.96 40.87
C TRP A 173 -24.27 15.86 41.58
N ALA A 174 -23.77 15.41 42.73
CA ALA A 174 -24.43 14.45 43.61
C ALA A 174 -24.79 15.09 44.95
N TRP A 175 -25.95 14.72 45.51
CA TRP A 175 -26.41 15.24 46.80
C TRP A 175 -25.76 14.49 47.96
N ASP A 176 -25.10 15.22 48.87
CA ASP A 176 -24.55 14.65 50.09
C ASP A 176 -25.55 14.76 51.27
N PRO A 177 -25.99 13.64 51.86
CA PRO A 177 -26.99 13.66 52.92
C PRO A 177 -26.48 14.21 54.27
N VAL A 178 -25.16 14.27 54.48
CA VAL A 178 -24.55 14.80 55.70
C VAL A 178 -24.35 16.30 55.57
N ALA A 179 -23.69 16.75 54.49
CA ALA A 179 -23.42 18.15 54.22
C ALA A 179 -24.68 18.96 53.89
N LYS A 180 -25.76 18.29 53.45
CA LYS A 180 -26.98 18.93 52.93
C LYS A 180 -26.69 19.90 51.78
N ALA A 181 -25.75 19.50 50.93
CA ALA A 181 -25.29 20.25 49.77
C ALA A 181 -24.92 19.26 48.65
N TYR A 182 -24.86 19.76 47.42
CA TYR A 182 -24.32 19.03 46.29
C TYR A 182 -22.80 19.16 46.24
N TYR A 183 -22.12 18.11 45.82
CA TYR A 183 -20.69 18.15 45.49
C TYR A 183 -20.45 17.76 44.04
N TRP A 184 -19.39 18.31 43.46
CA TRP A 184 -18.99 18.05 42.08
C TRP A 184 -18.23 16.74 41.94
N HIS A 185 -18.48 16.04 40.84
CA HIS A 185 -17.70 14.89 40.41
C HIS A 185 -17.73 14.80 38.87
N ARG A 186 -16.56 14.61 38.24
CA ARG A 186 -16.47 14.40 36.78
C ARG A 186 -16.65 12.94 36.36
N PHE A 187 -16.31 12.04 37.29
CA PHE A 187 -16.38 10.60 37.13
C PHE A 187 -17.58 10.06 37.94
N TYR A 188 -17.42 8.96 38.65
CA TYR A 188 -18.50 8.44 39.49
C TYR A 188 -18.78 9.36 40.69
N SER A 189 -20.02 9.31 41.19
CA SER A 189 -20.43 10.05 42.39
C SER A 189 -19.56 9.72 43.62
N HIS A 190 -18.99 8.54 43.71
CA HIS A 190 -18.05 8.19 44.79
C HIS A 190 -16.61 8.67 44.56
N GLN A 191 -16.38 9.50 43.54
CA GLN A 191 -15.13 10.16 43.21
C GLN A 191 -15.30 11.70 43.27
N PRO A 192 -15.52 12.28 44.46
CA PRO A 192 -15.65 13.73 44.61
C PRO A 192 -14.38 14.47 44.16
N ASP A 193 -14.58 15.52 43.36
CA ASP A 193 -13.50 16.33 42.77
C ASP A 193 -12.87 17.27 43.81
N LEU A 194 -11.53 17.34 43.80
CA LEU A 194 -10.75 18.23 44.63
C LEU A 194 -10.88 19.68 44.13
N ASN A 195 -10.98 20.62 45.06
CA ASN A 195 -11.13 22.03 44.73
C ASN A 195 -9.76 22.73 44.56
N PHE A 196 -9.28 22.83 43.33
CA PHE A 196 -7.98 23.47 43.06
C PHE A 196 -7.97 25.00 43.25
N ASP A 197 -9.12 25.66 43.38
CA ASP A 197 -9.16 27.08 43.78
C ASP A 197 -8.74 27.28 45.25
N ASN A 198 -8.74 26.22 46.07
CA ASN A 198 -8.22 26.25 47.43
C ASN A 198 -6.71 25.95 47.41
N PRO A 199 -5.82 26.89 47.80
CA PRO A 199 -4.37 26.71 47.72
C PRO A 199 -3.84 25.53 48.56
N ALA A 200 -4.59 25.07 49.57
CA ALA A 200 -4.21 23.90 50.35
C ALA A 200 -4.28 22.58 49.55
N VAL A 201 -5.06 22.52 48.46
CA VAL A 201 -5.19 21.34 47.60
C VAL A 201 -3.93 21.14 46.74
N PRO A 202 -3.46 22.12 45.95
CA PRO A 202 -2.14 22.07 45.30
C PRO A 202 -1.00 21.64 46.23
N GLU A 203 -0.92 22.23 47.43
CA GLU A 203 0.10 21.87 48.43
C GLU A 203 -0.02 20.42 48.92
N ALA A 204 -1.23 19.88 49.03
CA ALA A 204 -1.45 18.49 49.40
C ALA A 204 -1.00 17.54 48.28
N VAL A 205 -1.30 17.87 47.02
CA VAL A 205 -0.88 17.09 45.86
C VAL A 205 0.65 17.09 45.68
N GLU A 206 1.31 18.22 45.90
CA GLU A 206 2.78 18.32 45.90
C GLU A 206 3.41 17.39 46.95
N LYS A 207 2.82 17.27 48.15
CA LYS A 207 3.30 16.35 49.19
C LYS A 207 3.14 14.88 48.78
N VAL A 208 2.07 14.53 48.07
CA VAL A 208 1.89 13.18 47.51
C VAL A 208 2.98 12.90 46.47
N CYS A 209 3.27 13.85 45.58
CA CYS A 209 4.35 13.73 44.60
C CYS A 209 5.70 13.53 45.31
N ASP A 210 6.00 14.37 46.30
CA ASP A 210 7.24 14.31 47.07
C ASP A 210 7.41 12.94 47.74
N PHE A 211 6.34 12.36 48.29
CA PHE A 211 6.39 11.07 48.97
C PHE A 211 6.86 9.94 48.04
N TRP A 212 6.22 9.78 46.88
CA TRP A 212 6.54 8.69 45.93
C TRP A 212 7.86 8.92 45.21
N LEU A 213 8.16 10.16 44.78
CA LEU A 213 9.43 10.48 44.10
C LEU A 213 10.63 10.37 45.04
N SER A 214 10.47 10.73 46.32
CA SER A 214 11.52 10.53 47.34
C SER A 214 11.80 9.06 47.62
N MET A 215 10.80 8.19 47.43
CA MET A 215 10.98 6.74 47.55
C MET A 215 11.79 6.15 46.38
N GLY A 216 11.81 6.83 45.24
CA GLY A 216 12.62 6.49 44.08
C GLY A 216 11.82 6.24 42.79
N VAL A 217 10.49 6.41 42.81
CA VAL A 217 9.64 6.34 41.62
C VAL A 217 10.19 7.24 40.51
N ASP A 218 10.21 6.75 39.28
CA ASP A 218 10.87 7.40 38.15
C ASP A 218 9.97 8.35 37.37
N GLY A 219 8.65 8.17 37.46
CA GLY A 219 7.69 9.10 36.89
C GLY A 219 6.28 8.91 37.43
N LEU A 220 5.45 9.91 37.17
CA LEU A 220 4.05 9.95 37.58
C LEU A 220 3.17 10.15 36.34
N ARG A 221 2.20 9.25 36.15
CA ARG A 221 1.12 9.46 35.17
C ARG A 221 0.03 10.27 35.85
N LEU A 222 -0.13 11.51 35.42
CA LEU A 222 -1.13 12.44 35.91
C LEU A 222 -2.47 12.06 35.27
N ASP A 223 -3.35 11.49 36.07
CA ASP A 223 -4.68 11.04 35.65
C ASP A 223 -5.67 12.21 35.65
N ALA A 224 -6.60 12.21 34.69
CA ALA A 224 -7.70 13.16 34.62
C ALA A 224 -7.29 14.65 34.59
N VAL A 225 -6.10 14.97 34.07
CA VAL A 225 -5.55 16.34 34.11
C VAL A 225 -6.38 17.43 33.44
N PRO A 226 -7.23 17.18 32.43
CA PRO A 226 -8.01 18.26 31.84
C PRO A 226 -9.06 18.90 32.74
N TYR A 227 -9.36 18.26 33.87
CA TYR A 227 -10.59 18.52 34.61
C TYR A 227 -10.37 19.26 35.95
N LEU A 228 -9.15 19.68 36.28
CA LEU A 228 -8.79 20.16 37.63
C LEU A 228 -9.51 21.44 38.11
N TYR A 229 -9.91 22.31 37.20
CA TYR A 229 -10.59 23.58 37.53
C TYR A 229 -11.89 23.68 36.77
N GLU A 230 -12.92 24.26 37.41
CA GLU A 230 -14.22 24.55 36.82
C GLU A 230 -14.53 26.05 36.77
N ARG A 231 -15.18 26.50 35.70
CA ARG A 231 -15.63 27.87 35.53
C ARG A 231 -17.01 27.89 34.88
N GLU A 232 -17.88 28.81 35.33
CA GLU A 232 -19.17 29.06 34.70
C GLU A 232 -18.98 29.48 33.23
N ASP A 233 -19.97 29.17 32.39
CA ASP A 233 -19.99 29.46 30.96
C ASP A 233 -18.81 28.84 30.17
N THR A 234 -18.22 27.76 30.69
CA THR A 234 -17.19 26.96 30.02
C THR A 234 -17.53 25.47 30.08
N ASN A 235 -16.89 24.66 29.25
CA ASN A 235 -17.00 23.19 29.33
C ASN A 235 -16.23 22.57 30.51
N CYS A 236 -15.51 23.38 31.31
CA CYS A 236 -14.66 22.93 32.43
C CYS A 236 -13.59 21.90 32.02
N GLU A 237 -13.02 22.05 30.81
CA GLU A 237 -11.90 21.24 30.35
C GLU A 237 -10.79 22.15 29.81
N ASN A 238 -9.52 21.76 29.99
CA ASN A 238 -8.35 22.46 29.43
C ASN A 238 -8.25 23.95 29.85
N LEU A 239 -8.75 24.31 31.02
CA LEU A 239 -8.77 25.70 31.46
C LEU A 239 -7.35 26.25 31.67
N PRO A 240 -7.09 27.55 31.42
CA PRO A 240 -5.76 28.14 31.60
C PRO A 240 -5.16 27.92 33.00
N GLU A 241 -5.98 27.93 34.05
CA GLU A 241 -5.58 27.69 35.43
C GLU A 241 -5.03 26.28 35.65
N THR A 242 -5.62 25.28 34.99
CA THR A 242 -5.10 23.90 34.96
C THR A 242 -3.66 23.88 34.44
N HIS A 243 -3.41 24.54 33.31
CA HIS A 243 -2.07 24.62 32.74
C HIS A 243 -1.08 25.41 33.61
N VAL A 244 -1.52 26.49 34.27
CA VAL A 244 -0.71 27.24 35.24
C VAL A 244 -0.28 26.33 36.39
N TYR A 245 -1.21 25.56 36.94
CA TYR A 245 -0.91 24.60 38.02
C TYR A 245 0.08 23.53 37.55
N LEU A 246 -0.12 22.94 36.36
CA LEU A 246 0.80 21.92 35.82
C LEU A 246 2.22 22.47 35.60
N ARG A 247 2.39 23.74 35.20
CA ARG A 247 3.71 24.39 35.14
C ARG A 247 4.37 24.50 36.51
N ASN A 248 3.59 24.85 37.54
CA ASN A 248 4.10 24.95 38.90
C ASN A 248 4.51 23.57 39.43
N LEU A 249 3.67 22.55 39.22
CA LEU A 249 3.97 21.17 39.59
C LEU A 249 5.23 20.66 38.89
N ARG A 250 5.37 20.93 37.59
CA ARG A 250 6.58 20.59 36.84
C ARG A 250 7.81 21.28 37.39
N GLY A 251 7.73 22.60 37.64
CA GLY A 251 8.82 23.36 38.23
C GLY A 251 9.25 22.83 39.60
N HIS A 252 8.29 22.41 40.43
CA HIS A 252 8.54 21.77 41.73
C HIS A 252 9.28 20.43 41.57
N VAL A 253 8.82 19.57 40.66
CA VAL A 253 9.45 18.27 40.37
C VAL A 253 10.87 18.45 39.82
N ASP A 254 11.06 19.32 38.83
CA ASP A 254 12.39 19.57 38.23
C ASP A 254 13.39 20.14 39.25
N ALA A 255 12.92 20.96 40.20
CA ALA A 255 13.77 21.55 41.24
C ALA A 255 14.22 20.54 42.31
N LYS A 256 13.36 19.56 42.67
CA LYS A 256 13.64 18.61 43.76
C LYS A 256 14.13 17.25 43.28
N PHE A 257 13.61 16.77 42.16
CA PHE A 257 13.81 15.41 41.66
C PHE A 257 14.25 15.45 40.18
N PRO A 258 15.55 15.66 39.91
CA PRO A 258 16.04 15.66 38.53
C PRO A 258 15.82 14.28 37.87
N ASN A 259 15.64 14.30 36.55
CA ASN A 259 15.48 13.11 35.69
C ASN A 259 14.20 12.27 35.98
N ARG A 260 13.19 12.86 36.61
CA ARG A 260 11.85 12.27 36.74
C ARG A 260 10.96 12.67 35.58
N MET A 261 9.87 11.94 35.38
CA MET A 261 8.98 12.12 34.24
C MET A 261 7.54 12.34 34.70
N LEU A 262 6.83 13.27 34.04
CA LEU A 262 5.39 13.50 34.21
C LEU A 262 4.68 13.17 32.90
N LEU A 263 3.69 12.28 32.94
CA LEU A 263 2.91 11.81 31.80
C LEU A 263 1.45 12.25 31.96
N ALA A 264 0.97 13.16 31.13
CA ALA A 264 -0.41 13.63 31.14
C ALA A 264 -1.36 12.64 30.44
N GLU A 265 -2.44 12.26 31.12
CA GLU A 265 -3.63 11.70 30.49
C GLU A 265 -4.57 12.81 30.04
N ALA A 266 -4.38 13.30 28.82
CA ALA A 266 -5.26 14.28 28.19
C ALA A 266 -5.92 13.69 26.94
N ASN A 267 -7.06 13.01 27.12
CA ASN A 267 -7.89 12.52 26.01
C ASN A 267 -8.66 13.69 25.37
N GLN A 268 -7.98 14.46 24.53
CA GLN A 268 -8.47 15.69 23.91
C GLN A 268 -8.14 15.71 22.40
N TRP A 269 -8.66 16.69 21.66
CA TRP A 269 -8.27 16.93 20.27
C TRP A 269 -6.77 17.27 20.15
N PRO A 270 -6.12 17.10 18.98
CA PRO A 270 -4.67 17.21 18.84
C PRO A 270 -4.05 18.49 19.41
N GLU A 271 -4.69 19.63 19.19
CA GLU A 271 -4.20 20.94 19.62
C GLU A 271 -4.22 21.06 21.15
N ASP A 272 -5.31 20.63 21.77
CA ASP A 272 -5.50 20.67 23.21
C ASP A 272 -4.60 19.64 23.91
N ALA A 273 -4.49 18.43 23.36
CA ALA A 273 -3.59 17.39 23.89
C ALA A 273 -2.12 17.83 23.84
N ALA A 274 -1.72 18.58 22.80
CA ALA A 274 -0.38 19.13 22.67
C ALA A 274 -0.13 20.32 23.64
N ALA A 275 -1.17 21.03 24.07
CA ALA A 275 -1.04 22.15 25.01
C ALA A 275 -0.47 21.71 26.38
N TYR A 276 -0.69 20.46 26.78
CA TYR A 276 -0.16 19.88 28.04
C TYR A 276 1.36 19.71 28.09
N PHE A 277 2.05 19.95 26.98
CA PHE A 277 3.51 20.08 26.97
C PHE A 277 3.99 21.49 27.38
N GLY A 278 3.08 22.48 27.39
CA GLY A 278 3.41 23.89 27.57
C GLY A 278 4.46 24.35 26.56
N LYS A 279 5.49 25.05 27.03
CA LYS A 279 6.70 25.38 26.26
C LYS A 279 7.88 24.44 26.59
N GLY A 280 7.56 23.24 27.06
CA GLY A 280 8.51 22.28 27.61
C GLY A 280 8.58 22.32 29.14
N ASP A 281 7.66 23.06 29.77
CA ASP A 281 7.60 23.41 31.19
C ASP A 281 6.34 22.89 31.90
N GLU A 282 5.54 22.03 31.24
CA GLU A 282 4.41 21.30 31.85
C GLU A 282 4.71 19.79 31.90
N SER A 283 3.99 18.96 31.17
CA SER A 283 4.25 17.51 31.17
C SER A 283 5.41 17.15 30.25
N HIS A 284 6.20 16.16 30.66
CA HIS A 284 7.28 15.62 29.83
C HIS A 284 6.69 14.76 28.70
N MET A 285 5.61 14.05 29.01
CA MET A 285 4.88 13.19 28.10
C MET A 285 3.39 13.47 28.13
N SER A 286 2.71 13.19 27.02
CA SER A 286 1.24 13.17 26.92
C SER A 286 0.86 11.99 26.03
N PHE A 287 -0.27 11.34 26.30
CA PHE A 287 -0.76 10.26 25.44
C PHE A 287 -1.21 10.80 24.09
N HIS A 288 -0.84 10.10 23.00
CA HIS A 288 -1.31 10.46 21.67
C HIS A 288 -2.71 9.86 21.38
N PHE A 289 -3.70 10.17 22.22
CA PHE A 289 -5.10 9.75 22.06
C PHE A 289 -5.66 10.00 20.65
N PRO A 290 -5.40 11.14 19.99
CA PRO A 290 -5.97 11.39 18.65
C PRO A 290 -5.61 10.34 17.59
N LEU A 291 -4.38 9.81 17.63
CA LEU A 291 -3.87 8.89 16.61
C LEU A 291 -4.40 7.47 16.82
N MET A 292 -4.62 7.04 18.07
CA MET A 292 -5.00 5.66 18.39
C MET A 292 -6.25 5.18 17.63
N PRO A 293 -7.42 5.87 17.66
CA PRO A 293 -8.61 5.43 16.92
C PRO A 293 -8.39 5.41 15.40
N ARG A 294 -7.63 6.39 14.87
CA ARG A 294 -7.37 6.51 13.43
C ARG A 294 -6.48 5.39 12.90
N MET A 295 -5.64 4.77 13.74
CA MET A 295 -4.90 3.56 13.35
C MET A 295 -5.83 2.38 13.08
N PHE A 296 -6.88 2.20 13.89
CA PHE A 296 -7.90 1.17 13.66
C PHE A 296 -8.76 1.50 12.45
N MET A 297 -9.22 2.75 12.31
CA MET A 297 -9.98 3.19 11.14
C MET A 297 -9.21 2.97 9.85
N ALA A 298 -7.96 3.43 9.77
CA ALA A 298 -7.12 3.30 8.59
C ALA A 298 -6.90 1.84 8.16
N LEU A 299 -6.75 0.94 9.15
CA LEU A 299 -6.64 -0.49 8.90
C LEU A 299 -7.91 -1.06 8.27
N GLN A 300 -9.09 -0.72 8.81
CA GLN A 300 -10.35 -1.26 8.30
C GLN A 300 -10.78 -0.62 6.96
N MET A 301 -10.57 0.68 6.80
CA MET A 301 -10.83 1.40 5.56
C MET A 301 -9.86 1.00 4.45
N GLU A 302 -8.73 0.36 4.80
CA GLU A 302 -7.58 0.13 3.94
C GLU A 302 -7.07 1.43 3.30
N ASP A 303 -7.09 2.52 4.07
CA ASP A 303 -6.71 3.86 3.62
C ASP A 303 -5.85 4.52 4.68
N ARG A 304 -4.69 5.06 4.28
CA ARG A 304 -3.76 5.76 5.19
C ARG A 304 -4.25 7.15 5.59
N PHE A 305 -5.24 7.71 4.91
CA PHE A 305 -5.69 9.08 5.09
C PHE A 305 -5.99 9.45 6.56
N PRO A 306 -6.75 8.66 7.36
CA PRO A 306 -7.04 9.01 8.75
C PRO A 306 -5.79 9.18 9.63
N ILE A 307 -4.73 8.40 9.37
CA ILE A 307 -3.46 8.51 10.11
C ILE A 307 -2.69 9.77 9.70
N ILE A 308 -2.62 10.07 8.40
CA ILE A 308 -1.89 11.23 7.90
C ILE A 308 -2.59 12.51 8.34
N ASP A 309 -3.90 12.59 8.13
CA ASP A 309 -4.71 13.77 8.44
C ASP A 309 -4.59 14.18 9.91
N ILE A 310 -4.75 13.22 10.84
CA ILE A 310 -4.65 13.53 12.27
C ILE A 310 -3.22 13.94 12.68
N LEU A 311 -2.19 13.35 12.07
CA LEU A 311 -0.79 13.70 12.38
C LEU A 311 -0.36 15.03 11.76
N GLU A 312 -0.95 15.44 10.64
CA GLU A 312 -0.74 16.78 10.05
C GLU A 312 -1.44 17.88 10.87
N GLN A 313 -2.54 17.56 11.57
CA GLN A 313 -3.22 18.46 12.51
C GLN A 313 -2.49 18.56 13.86
N THR A 314 -1.79 17.51 14.29
CA THR A 314 -1.04 17.51 15.57
C THR A 314 0.10 18.55 15.55
N PRO A 315 0.10 19.54 16.47
CA PRO A 315 1.16 20.54 16.55
C PRO A 315 2.54 19.94 16.89
N SER A 316 3.60 20.63 16.50
CA SER A 316 4.96 20.29 16.93
C SER A 316 5.13 20.49 18.43
N ILE A 317 5.78 19.53 19.09
CA ILE A 317 6.02 19.56 20.54
C ILE A 317 7.42 20.09 20.90
N PRO A 318 7.63 20.59 22.12
CA PRO A 318 8.96 21.00 22.61
C PRO A 318 10.00 19.88 22.54
N GLU A 319 11.28 20.23 22.33
CA GLU A 319 12.37 19.25 22.12
C GLU A 319 12.61 18.33 23.33
N ASN A 320 12.30 18.77 24.54
CA ASN A 320 12.40 17.95 25.75
C ASN A 320 11.14 17.09 26.01
N CYS A 321 10.07 17.24 25.24
CA CYS A 321 8.80 16.52 25.41
C CYS A 321 8.67 15.31 24.47
N GLN A 322 7.73 14.40 24.75
CA GLN A 322 7.53 13.19 23.95
C GLN A 322 6.08 12.67 23.99
N TRP A 323 5.55 12.24 22.85
CA TRP A 323 4.28 11.51 22.81
C TRP A 323 4.41 10.09 23.41
N ALA A 324 3.44 9.70 24.23
CA ALA A 324 3.19 8.33 24.66
C ALA A 324 2.24 7.64 23.65
N MET A 325 2.76 6.64 22.94
CA MET A 325 2.06 5.91 21.89
C MET A 325 1.47 4.63 22.45
N PHE A 326 0.23 4.29 22.12
CA PHE A 326 -0.42 3.06 22.58
C PHE A 326 -1.49 2.59 21.58
N LEU A 327 -1.87 1.32 21.66
CA LEU A 327 -2.98 0.75 20.87
C LEU A 327 -4.21 0.50 21.72
N ARG A 328 -4.01 -0.03 22.93
CA ARG A 328 -5.01 -0.31 23.96
C ARG A 328 -4.39 -0.05 25.33
N ASN A 329 -5.25 0.01 26.34
CA ASN A 329 -4.96 0.25 27.74
C ASN A 329 -6.01 -0.48 28.60
N HIS A 330 -5.99 -0.26 29.90
CA HIS A 330 -6.95 -0.81 30.87
C HIS A 330 -8.39 -0.28 30.73
N ASP A 331 -8.62 0.81 30.00
CA ASP A 331 -9.95 1.35 29.70
C ASP A 331 -10.51 0.83 28.39
N GLU A 332 -11.68 1.32 28.00
CA GLU A 332 -12.23 1.10 26.66
C GLU A 332 -11.40 1.81 25.58
N LEU A 333 -11.57 1.37 24.33
CA LEU A 333 -11.14 2.16 23.17
C LEU A 333 -12.04 3.38 23.10
N THR A 334 -11.57 4.49 23.67
CA THR A 334 -12.31 5.75 23.72
C THR A 334 -12.56 6.32 22.32
N LEU A 335 -13.78 6.77 22.10
CA LEU A 335 -14.28 7.44 20.90
C LEU A 335 -14.91 8.79 21.28
N GLU A 336 -14.42 9.42 22.37
CA GLU A 336 -14.87 10.76 22.77
C GLU A 336 -14.37 11.82 21.77
N MET A 337 -13.07 11.79 21.46
CA MET A 337 -12.38 12.78 20.62
C MET A 337 -12.27 12.32 19.16
N VAL A 338 -13.42 11.90 18.63
CA VAL A 338 -13.66 11.61 17.20
C VAL A 338 -14.95 12.29 16.76
N THR A 339 -15.14 12.50 15.46
CA THR A 339 -16.41 13.01 14.94
C THR A 339 -17.53 11.98 15.13
N ASP A 340 -18.78 12.43 15.10
CA ASP A 340 -19.94 11.54 15.23
C ASP A 340 -19.96 10.46 14.13
N GLU A 341 -19.59 10.81 12.90
CA GLU A 341 -19.51 9.87 11.77
C GLU A 341 -18.41 8.82 11.97
N GLU A 342 -17.24 9.23 12.46
CA GLU A 342 -16.14 8.33 12.78
C GLU A 342 -16.51 7.37 13.92
N ARG A 343 -17.20 7.88 14.95
CA ARG A 343 -17.71 7.07 16.07
C ARG A 343 -18.67 5.99 15.59
N ASP A 344 -19.65 6.36 14.78
CA ASP A 344 -20.63 5.43 14.21
C ASP A 344 -19.97 4.39 13.30
N TYR A 345 -18.95 4.78 12.54
CA TYR A 345 -18.13 3.84 11.76
C TYR A 345 -17.42 2.84 12.67
N MET A 346 -16.73 3.33 13.72
CA MET A 346 -16.00 2.48 14.66
C MET A 346 -16.91 1.49 15.38
N TYR A 347 -18.10 1.91 15.82
CA TYR A 347 -19.08 1.00 16.42
C TYR A 347 -19.55 -0.09 15.47
N ARG A 348 -19.83 0.26 14.20
CA ARG A 348 -20.31 -0.71 13.20
C ARG A 348 -19.27 -1.79 12.89
N VAL A 349 -18.00 -1.41 12.88
CA VAL A 349 -16.89 -2.30 12.52
C VAL A 349 -16.44 -3.14 13.72
N TYR A 350 -16.19 -2.50 14.86
CA TYR A 350 -15.46 -3.10 15.97
C TYR A 350 -16.35 -3.52 17.16
N ALA A 351 -17.59 -3.02 17.22
CA ALA A 351 -18.57 -3.32 18.26
C ALA A 351 -19.90 -3.81 17.66
N THR A 352 -19.84 -4.95 16.94
CA THR A 352 -21.01 -5.63 16.38
C THR A 352 -21.98 -6.11 17.46
N ASP A 353 -21.47 -6.54 18.62
CA ASP A 353 -22.28 -6.74 19.83
C ASP A 353 -22.43 -5.40 20.57
N PRO A 354 -23.66 -4.90 20.77
CA PRO A 354 -23.90 -3.67 21.53
C PRO A 354 -23.36 -3.72 22.96
N HIS A 355 -23.26 -4.89 23.60
CA HIS A 355 -22.70 -5.01 24.95
C HIS A 355 -21.21 -4.71 25.00
N ALA A 356 -20.49 -4.74 23.87
CA ALA A 356 -19.10 -4.34 23.82
C ALA A 356 -18.91 -2.81 23.84
N ARG A 357 -19.99 -2.03 23.77
CA ARG A 357 -19.98 -0.57 23.90
C ARG A 357 -20.14 -0.19 25.36
N ILE A 358 -19.46 0.88 25.77
CA ILE A 358 -19.59 1.49 27.10
C ILE A 358 -19.23 2.97 26.98
N ASN A 359 -19.97 3.85 27.66
CA ASN A 359 -19.82 5.29 27.57
C ASN A 359 -19.80 5.74 26.10
N LEU A 360 -18.70 6.38 25.67
CA LEU A 360 -18.42 6.70 24.28
C LEU A 360 -17.21 5.90 23.77
N GLY A 361 -17.20 4.58 23.94
CA GLY A 361 -16.10 3.73 23.49
C GLY A 361 -16.42 2.24 23.40
N ILE A 362 -15.36 1.43 23.17
CA ILE A 362 -15.44 -0.02 22.92
C ILE A 362 -14.56 -0.79 23.91
N ARG A 363 -15.17 -1.54 24.84
CA ARG A 363 -14.48 -2.28 25.91
C ARG A 363 -13.97 -3.66 25.48
N ARG A 364 -13.06 -3.65 24.50
CA ARG A 364 -12.42 -4.87 23.97
C ARG A 364 -10.89 -4.76 23.97
N ARG A 365 -10.21 -5.91 24.05
CA ARG A 365 -8.76 -6.03 23.92
C ARG A 365 -8.29 -5.98 22.46
N LEU A 366 -6.98 -5.84 22.25
CA LEU A 366 -6.39 -5.69 20.92
C LEU A 366 -6.65 -6.89 20.01
N ALA A 367 -6.36 -8.11 20.46
CA ALA A 367 -6.54 -9.31 19.63
C ALA A 367 -8.02 -9.54 19.24
N PRO A 368 -8.99 -9.43 20.16
CA PRO A 368 -10.42 -9.49 19.81
C PRO A 368 -10.90 -8.38 18.87
N LEU A 369 -10.44 -7.13 19.02
CA LEU A 369 -10.72 -6.05 18.07
C LEU A 369 -10.24 -6.36 16.65
N LEU A 370 -9.14 -7.11 16.53
CA LEU A 370 -8.54 -7.48 15.25
C LEU A 370 -8.97 -8.87 14.76
N ALA A 371 -10.02 -9.45 15.35
CA ALA A 371 -10.53 -10.79 15.05
C ALA A 371 -9.41 -11.85 15.07
N ASN A 372 -8.53 -11.76 16.07
CA ASN A 372 -7.36 -12.61 16.29
C ASN A 372 -6.42 -12.74 15.08
N SER A 373 -6.45 -11.77 14.17
CA SER A 373 -5.60 -11.79 12.99
C SER A 373 -4.16 -11.40 13.37
N ARG A 374 -3.30 -12.42 13.51
CA ARG A 374 -1.86 -12.27 13.75
C ARG A 374 -1.22 -11.17 12.89
N ARG A 375 -1.53 -11.12 11.58
CA ARG A 375 -0.94 -10.11 10.68
C ARG A 375 -1.40 -8.68 10.99
N LYS A 376 -2.67 -8.49 11.37
CA LYS A 376 -3.18 -7.18 11.81
C LYS A 376 -2.54 -6.74 13.11
N ILE A 377 -2.40 -7.66 14.09
CA ILE A 377 -1.74 -7.41 15.37
C ILE A 377 -0.29 -6.99 15.13
N GLU A 378 0.45 -7.72 14.30
CA GLU A 378 1.84 -7.40 13.97
C GLU A 378 1.96 -6.05 13.23
N LEU A 379 1.04 -5.75 12.29
CA LEU A 379 1.04 -4.49 11.56
C LEU A 379 0.82 -3.28 12.49
N LEU A 380 -0.20 -3.31 13.35
CA LEU A 380 -0.46 -2.21 14.28
C LEU A 380 0.65 -2.06 15.32
N ASN A 381 1.22 -3.16 15.83
CA ASN A 381 2.38 -3.09 16.72
C ASN A 381 3.62 -2.55 16.00
N THR A 382 3.79 -2.87 14.71
CA THR A 382 4.88 -2.29 13.90
C THR A 382 4.70 -0.77 13.77
N LEU A 383 3.49 -0.29 13.55
CA LEU A 383 3.21 1.15 13.53
C LEU A 383 3.43 1.79 14.90
N LEU A 384 2.92 1.19 15.99
CA LEU A 384 3.15 1.62 17.38
C LEU A 384 4.65 1.80 17.67
N LEU A 385 5.48 0.84 17.25
CA LEU A 385 6.92 0.84 17.52
C LEU A 385 7.72 1.74 16.57
N SER A 386 7.13 2.25 15.49
CA SER A 386 7.82 3.05 14.47
C SER A 386 7.32 4.48 14.28
N MET A 387 6.18 4.84 14.84
CA MET A 387 5.67 6.23 14.91
C MET A 387 6.49 7.08 15.90
N PRO A 388 6.47 8.42 15.79
CA PRO A 388 7.24 9.30 16.67
C PRO A 388 6.67 9.30 18.10
N GLY A 389 7.38 8.64 19.01
CA GLY A 389 7.03 8.62 20.42
C GLY A 389 7.55 7.37 21.14
N THR A 390 7.12 7.25 22.39
CA THR A 390 7.47 6.15 23.29
C THR A 390 6.31 5.18 23.37
N PRO A 391 6.47 3.92 22.91
CA PRO A 391 5.39 2.94 22.87
C PRO A 391 5.09 2.38 24.26
N ILE A 392 3.79 2.19 24.52
CA ILE A 392 3.22 1.54 25.68
C ILE A 392 2.55 0.25 25.21
N ILE A 393 2.88 -0.86 25.87
CA ILE A 393 2.27 -2.17 25.63
C ILE A 393 1.41 -2.51 26.84
N TYR A 394 0.14 -2.84 26.60
CA TYR A 394 -0.78 -3.28 27.64
C TYR A 394 -0.59 -4.77 27.95
N TYR A 395 -0.57 -5.13 29.23
CA TYR A 395 -0.17 -6.48 29.62
C TYR A 395 -1.02 -7.57 28.98
N GLY A 396 -0.37 -8.58 28.38
CA GLY A 396 -1.02 -9.71 27.72
C GLY A 396 -1.30 -9.50 26.23
N ASP A 397 -1.21 -8.28 25.70
CA ASP A 397 -1.32 -8.06 24.26
C ASP A 397 -0.13 -8.67 23.48
N GLU A 398 1.03 -8.83 24.12
CA GLU A 398 2.21 -9.49 23.55
C GLU A 398 2.03 -10.99 23.35
N VAL A 399 1.10 -11.61 24.07
CA VAL A 399 0.66 -13.00 23.84
C VAL A 399 -0.70 -13.06 23.11
N GLY A 400 -1.40 -11.95 22.93
CA GLY A 400 -2.69 -11.91 22.25
C GLY A 400 -3.85 -12.37 23.13
N MET A 401 -3.87 -11.96 24.41
CA MET A 401 -4.98 -12.22 25.32
C MET A 401 -6.31 -11.67 24.78
N GLY A 402 -7.38 -12.43 25.06
CA GLY A 402 -8.76 -12.02 24.79
C GLY A 402 -9.36 -11.17 25.90
N ASP A 403 -10.64 -10.84 25.75
CA ASP A 403 -11.44 -10.10 26.73
C ASP A 403 -12.64 -10.92 27.22
N ASN A 404 -13.28 -10.43 28.29
CA ASN A 404 -14.59 -10.89 28.75
C ASN A 404 -15.48 -9.68 29.09
N PHE A 405 -16.04 -9.03 28.07
CA PHE A 405 -16.84 -7.80 28.24
C PHE A 405 -18.15 -7.99 29.03
N TYR A 406 -18.49 -9.22 29.45
CA TYR A 406 -19.63 -9.50 30.34
C TYR A 406 -19.34 -9.26 31.83
N LEU A 407 -18.08 -8.99 32.22
CA LEU A 407 -17.67 -8.79 33.62
C LEU A 407 -18.11 -7.44 34.23
N GLY A 408 -18.82 -6.60 33.48
CA GLY A 408 -19.26 -5.28 33.92
C GLY A 408 -18.15 -4.23 33.80
N ASP A 409 -18.57 -2.98 33.63
CA ASP A 409 -17.69 -1.83 33.35
C ASP A 409 -16.57 -2.18 32.32
N ARG A 410 -15.31 -1.90 32.66
CA ARG A 410 -14.09 -2.16 31.86
C ARG A 410 -13.33 -3.41 32.30
N ASN A 411 -13.80 -4.14 33.31
CA ASN A 411 -13.14 -5.32 33.89
C ASN A 411 -12.87 -6.43 32.87
N GLY A 412 -13.64 -6.47 31.77
CA GLY A 412 -13.43 -7.42 30.69
C GLY A 412 -12.05 -7.34 30.02
N CYS A 413 -11.37 -6.20 30.08
CA CYS A 413 -10.01 -6.04 29.58
C CYS A 413 -8.93 -6.26 30.65
N ARG A 414 -9.32 -6.48 31.92
CA ARG A 414 -8.46 -6.52 33.11
C ARG A 414 -8.36 -7.92 33.73
N THR A 415 -8.69 -8.98 32.99
CA THR A 415 -8.61 -10.37 33.47
C THR A 415 -7.17 -10.76 33.84
N PRO A 416 -6.96 -11.76 34.72
CA PRO A 416 -5.62 -12.17 35.12
C PRO A 416 -4.71 -12.56 33.95
N MET A 417 -3.41 -12.28 34.07
CA MET A 417 -2.39 -12.61 33.07
C MET A 417 -2.29 -14.14 32.85
N GLN A 418 -2.13 -14.56 31.60
CA GLN A 418 -2.12 -15.99 31.22
C GLN A 418 -0.69 -16.54 31.13
N TRP A 419 -0.15 -17.04 32.24
CA TRP A 419 1.24 -17.53 32.35
C TRP A 419 1.44 -18.94 31.80
N SER A 420 0.57 -19.89 32.14
CA SER A 420 0.70 -21.30 31.77
C SER A 420 -0.67 -21.94 31.48
N PRO A 421 -0.73 -23.16 30.91
CA PRO A 421 -1.99 -23.87 30.73
C PRO A 421 -2.53 -24.49 32.04
N ASP A 422 -1.86 -24.29 33.17
CA ASP A 422 -2.30 -24.83 34.46
C ASP A 422 -3.53 -24.10 35.00
N ARG A 423 -4.01 -24.57 36.14
CA ARG A 423 -5.10 -23.96 36.91
C ARG A 423 -4.93 -22.45 37.02
N ASN A 424 -6.02 -21.72 36.81
CA ASN A 424 -6.07 -20.25 36.81
C ASN A 424 -5.02 -19.62 35.87
N ALA A 425 -4.71 -20.27 34.74
CA ALA A 425 -3.71 -19.81 33.79
C ALA A 425 -2.30 -19.63 34.40
N GLY A 426 -1.98 -20.29 35.52
CA GLY A 426 -0.74 -20.10 36.26
C GLY A 426 -0.61 -18.74 36.98
N PHE A 427 -1.69 -17.94 37.03
CA PHE A 427 -1.74 -16.68 37.76
C PHE A 427 -1.77 -16.87 39.29
N SER A 428 -2.55 -17.85 39.77
CA SER A 428 -2.80 -18.10 41.19
C SER A 428 -3.02 -19.58 41.47
N ARG A 429 -2.70 -20.03 42.70
CA ARG A 429 -3.03 -21.38 43.20
C ARG A 429 -4.39 -21.45 43.93
N ALA A 430 -5.07 -20.31 44.11
CA ALA A 430 -6.35 -20.19 44.83
C ALA A 430 -7.48 -21.02 44.19
N ASN A 431 -8.58 -21.22 44.93
CA ASN A 431 -9.84 -21.68 44.32
C ASN A 431 -10.21 -20.75 43.15
N PRO A 432 -10.54 -21.25 41.94
CA PRO A 432 -10.95 -20.38 40.83
C PRO A 432 -12.10 -19.42 41.18
N GLN A 433 -12.96 -19.79 42.15
CA GLN A 433 -14.04 -18.95 42.64
C GLN A 433 -13.59 -17.83 43.59
N GLN A 434 -12.36 -17.89 44.11
CA GLN A 434 -11.74 -16.86 44.96
C GLN A 434 -10.94 -15.85 44.15
N LEU A 435 -10.75 -16.07 42.85
CA LEU A 435 -10.08 -15.08 42.01
C LEU A 435 -10.87 -13.78 41.99
N TYR A 436 -10.16 -12.65 42.10
CA TYR A 436 -10.79 -11.33 42.02
C TYR A 436 -11.54 -11.13 40.70
N LEU A 437 -10.92 -11.54 39.58
CA LEU A 437 -11.56 -11.66 38.27
C LEU A 437 -11.29 -13.04 37.68
N PRO A 438 -12.24 -13.64 36.95
CA PRO A 438 -12.02 -14.92 36.31
C PRO A 438 -11.02 -14.81 35.17
N VAL A 439 -10.31 -15.90 34.90
CA VAL A 439 -9.48 -16.04 33.70
C VAL A 439 -10.34 -16.18 32.44
N THR A 440 -9.78 -15.85 31.28
CA THR A 440 -10.49 -15.96 30.01
C THR A 440 -10.60 -17.43 29.57
N ILE A 441 -11.84 -17.89 29.44
CA ILE A 441 -12.19 -19.26 29.02
C ILE A 441 -12.96 -19.30 27.69
N ASP A 442 -13.00 -18.19 26.96
CA ASP A 442 -13.51 -18.19 25.60
C ASP A 442 -12.65 -19.14 24.71
N PRO A 443 -13.23 -20.00 23.88
CA PRO A 443 -12.47 -20.98 23.10
C PRO A 443 -11.38 -20.39 22.18
N GLU A 444 -11.55 -19.18 21.66
CA GLU A 444 -10.58 -18.53 20.77
C GLU A 444 -9.37 -17.97 21.56
N TYR A 445 -9.58 -17.55 22.80
CA TYR A 445 -8.57 -16.91 23.66
C TYR A 445 -8.23 -17.70 24.92
N HIS A 446 -8.67 -18.97 25.00
CA HIS A 446 -8.57 -19.81 26.18
C HIS A 446 -7.12 -19.91 26.67
N TYR A 447 -6.90 -19.78 27.98
CA TYR A 447 -5.54 -19.76 28.54
C TYR A 447 -4.73 -21.04 28.28
N GLU A 448 -5.39 -22.18 28.07
CA GLU A 448 -4.70 -23.43 27.67
C GLU A 448 -4.00 -23.32 26.29
N ALA A 449 -4.53 -22.49 25.39
CA ALA A 449 -3.95 -22.22 24.08
C ALA A 449 -3.07 -20.97 24.10
N ILE A 450 -3.56 -19.88 24.69
CA ILE A 450 -2.89 -18.57 24.75
C ILE A 450 -2.26 -18.40 26.13
N ASN A 451 -0.97 -18.70 26.27
CA ASN A 451 -0.23 -18.41 27.49
C ASN A 451 1.27 -18.22 27.22
N VAL A 452 1.95 -17.59 28.17
CA VAL A 452 3.38 -17.30 28.09
C VAL A 452 4.20 -18.57 27.92
N GLU A 453 3.96 -19.63 28.71
CA GLU A 453 4.74 -20.86 28.65
C GLU A 453 4.71 -21.52 27.26
N ASN A 454 3.52 -21.67 26.67
CA ASN A 454 3.34 -22.23 25.33
C ASN A 454 4.01 -21.35 24.27
N GLN A 455 3.87 -20.04 24.37
CA GLN A 455 4.48 -19.10 23.43
C GLN A 455 6.00 -18.99 23.60
N GLN A 456 6.54 -19.19 24.79
CA GLN A 456 7.98 -19.24 25.06
C GLN A 456 8.62 -20.45 24.36
N LYS A 457 7.93 -21.60 24.33
CA LYS A 457 8.41 -22.82 23.65
C LYS A 457 8.33 -22.72 22.12
N ASN A 458 7.41 -21.92 21.57
CA ASN A 458 7.23 -21.74 20.13
C ASN A 458 7.95 -20.47 19.62
N LEU A 459 9.12 -20.61 18.99
CA LEU A 459 9.91 -19.48 18.44
C LEU A 459 9.19 -18.63 17.37
N SER A 460 8.06 -19.11 16.82
CA SER A 460 7.22 -18.36 15.88
C SER A 460 6.00 -17.72 16.56
N SER A 461 5.91 -17.75 17.89
CA SER A 461 4.82 -17.15 18.66
C SER A 461 4.77 -15.63 18.55
N LEU A 462 3.66 -15.03 19.01
CA LEU A 462 3.50 -13.58 19.01
C LEU A 462 4.48 -12.97 20.01
N LEU A 463 4.66 -13.61 21.18
CA LEU A 463 5.65 -13.21 22.18
C LEU A 463 7.07 -13.10 21.60
N TRP A 464 7.55 -14.13 20.90
CA TRP A 464 8.89 -14.09 20.27
C TRP A 464 8.98 -13.09 19.13
N TRP A 465 7.87 -12.83 18.43
CA TRP A 465 7.82 -11.74 17.46
C TRP A 465 7.94 -10.37 18.14
N THR A 466 7.16 -10.12 19.20
CA THR A 466 7.16 -8.87 19.99
C THR A 466 8.56 -8.58 20.56
N ARG A 467 9.20 -9.58 21.16
CA ARG A 467 10.59 -9.49 21.64
C ARG A 467 11.56 -9.06 20.55
N ARG A 468 11.47 -9.68 19.36
CA ARG A 468 12.36 -9.38 18.24
C ARG A 468 12.16 -7.96 17.70
N VAL A 469 10.92 -7.50 17.59
CA VAL A 469 10.64 -6.15 17.09
C VAL A 469 11.03 -5.07 18.10
N ILE A 470 10.82 -5.29 19.41
CA ILE A 470 11.31 -4.39 20.47
C ILE A 470 12.84 -4.30 20.45
N ALA A 471 13.52 -5.46 20.40
CA ALA A 471 14.97 -5.50 20.31
C ALA A 471 15.48 -4.79 19.04
N MET A 472 14.77 -4.93 17.92
CA MET A 472 15.12 -4.22 16.69
C MET A 472 14.91 -2.71 16.81
N ARG A 473 13.79 -2.25 17.40
CA ARG A 473 13.53 -0.82 17.65
C ARG A 473 14.66 -0.20 18.48
N LYS A 474 15.11 -0.89 19.53
CA LYS A 474 16.20 -0.42 20.41
C LYS A 474 17.54 -0.18 19.68
N ASN A 475 17.76 -0.82 18.53
CA ASN A 475 18.97 -0.63 17.73
C ASN A 475 18.97 0.66 16.89
N PHE A 476 17.84 1.36 16.79
CA PHE A 476 17.70 2.56 15.95
C PHE A 476 17.11 3.72 16.75
N LYS A 477 17.94 4.73 17.03
CA LYS A 477 17.50 5.96 17.71
C LYS A 477 16.54 6.79 16.88
N ALA A 478 16.52 6.59 15.56
CA ALA A 478 15.53 7.17 14.67
C ALA A 478 14.07 6.89 15.10
N PHE A 479 13.75 5.74 15.70
CA PHE A 479 12.39 5.46 16.13
C PHE A 479 11.97 6.21 17.40
N SER A 480 12.88 6.38 18.35
CA SER A 480 12.60 7.08 19.61
C SER A 480 12.72 8.59 19.48
N ARG A 481 13.73 9.09 18.78
CA ARG A 481 14.07 10.53 18.76
C ARG A 481 13.98 11.18 17.38
N GLY A 482 13.86 10.38 16.32
CA GLY A 482 13.91 10.88 14.96
C GLY A 482 12.67 11.66 14.53
N SER A 483 12.84 12.56 13.57
CA SER A 483 11.74 13.26 12.92
C SER A 483 10.83 12.28 12.15
N LEU A 484 9.61 12.69 11.87
CA LEU A 484 8.68 11.97 10.98
C LEU A 484 8.52 12.76 9.69
N GLU A 485 8.60 12.08 8.55
CA GLU A 485 8.27 12.67 7.24
C GLU A 485 7.49 11.66 6.40
N PHE A 486 6.24 11.99 6.04
CA PHE A 486 5.44 11.10 5.20
C PHE A 486 5.95 11.03 3.76
N LEU A 487 5.81 9.84 3.18
CA LEU A 487 5.91 9.62 1.75
C LEU A 487 4.50 9.39 1.23
N TYR A 488 4.19 9.95 0.06
CA TYR A 488 2.86 9.90 -0.54
C TYR A 488 2.87 9.02 -1.81
N PRO A 489 2.98 7.67 -1.71
CA PRO A 489 2.84 6.82 -2.88
C PRO A 489 1.43 6.93 -3.45
N ASP A 490 1.27 6.75 -4.76
CA ASP A 490 -0.03 6.89 -5.43
C ASP A 490 -1.08 5.88 -4.91
N ASN A 491 -0.63 4.78 -4.28
CA ASN A 491 -1.49 3.78 -3.64
C ASN A 491 -1.84 4.17 -2.20
N ALA A 492 -3.07 4.66 -1.98
CA ALA A 492 -3.59 5.08 -0.66
C ALA A 492 -3.60 3.95 0.39
N LYS A 493 -3.59 2.68 -0.03
CA LYS A 493 -3.57 1.51 0.87
C LYS A 493 -2.22 1.28 1.54
N VAL A 494 -1.18 1.97 1.07
CA VAL A 494 0.20 1.84 1.59
C VAL A 494 0.57 3.12 2.32
N LEU A 495 0.75 3.02 3.63
CA LEU A 495 1.35 4.06 4.46
C LEU A 495 2.87 3.94 4.39
N ALA A 496 3.57 5.03 4.05
CA ALA A 496 5.02 5.05 4.03
C ALA A 496 5.55 6.35 4.64
N PHE A 497 6.62 6.27 5.42
CA PHE A 497 7.23 7.43 6.05
C PHE A 497 8.71 7.20 6.37
N LEU A 498 9.43 8.29 6.59
CA LEU A 498 10.81 8.31 7.00
C LEU A 498 10.90 8.63 8.49
N ARG A 499 11.82 7.94 9.18
CA ARG A 499 12.33 8.34 10.50
C ARG A 499 13.79 8.72 10.37
N ARG A 500 14.14 9.93 10.79
CA ARG A 500 15.51 10.47 10.64
C ARG A 500 16.06 10.98 11.95
N TRP A 501 17.23 10.51 12.33
CA TRP A 501 17.97 10.98 13.50
C TRP A 501 19.45 10.97 13.19
N GLU A 502 20.10 12.14 13.23
CA GLU A 502 21.50 12.31 12.84
C GLU A 502 21.81 11.65 11.48
N ASN A 503 22.61 10.58 11.47
CA ASN A 503 22.99 9.82 10.27
C ASN A 503 22.08 8.61 9.99
N GLU A 504 21.14 8.29 10.87
CA GLU A 504 20.19 7.20 10.69
C GLU A 504 19.00 7.68 9.85
N THR A 505 18.69 6.92 8.79
CA THR A 505 17.47 7.13 7.99
C THR A 505 16.77 5.79 7.80
N ILE A 506 15.59 5.67 8.38
CA ILE A 506 14.73 4.49 8.28
C ILE A 506 13.54 4.81 7.40
N VAL A 507 13.24 3.96 6.42
CA VAL A 507 12.00 3.99 5.63
C VAL A 507 11.07 2.92 6.19
N VAL A 508 9.89 3.33 6.66
CA VAL A 508 8.82 2.43 7.07
C VAL A 508 7.80 2.37 5.96
N VAL A 509 7.38 1.17 5.60
CA VAL A 509 6.34 0.93 4.59
C VAL A 509 5.37 -0.11 5.15
N ALA A 510 4.08 0.21 5.18
CA ALA A 510 3.04 -0.59 5.80
C ALA A 510 1.86 -0.71 4.84
N ASN A 511 1.48 -1.95 4.52
CA ASN A 511 0.29 -2.23 3.73
C ASN A 511 -0.91 -2.34 4.67
N LEU A 512 -1.85 -1.41 4.60
CA LEU A 512 -3.08 -1.46 5.40
C LEU A 512 -4.11 -2.43 4.81
N SER A 513 -3.94 -2.85 3.55
CA SER A 513 -4.87 -3.75 2.87
C SER A 513 -4.71 -5.21 3.27
N ARG A 514 -5.85 -5.92 3.28
CA ARG A 514 -5.89 -7.38 3.38
C ARG A 514 -5.43 -8.10 2.10
N PHE A 515 -5.07 -7.36 1.05
CA PHE A 515 -4.54 -7.89 -0.20
C PHE A 515 -3.10 -7.44 -0.44
N ALA A 516 -2.38 -8.14 -1.32
CA ALA A 516 -1.06 -7.70 -1.74
C ALA A 516 -1.16 -6.36 -2.48
N GLN A 517 -0.21 -5.45 -2.21
CA GLN A 517 -0.17 -4.12 -2.81
C GLN A 517 1.19 -3.86 -3.46
N SER A 518 1.19 -3.07 -4.52
CA SER A 518 2.39 -2.45 -5.09
C SER A 518 2.31 -0.94 -4.89
N ALA A 519 3.43 -0.32 -4.51
CA ALA A 519 3.53 1.12 -4.32
C ALA A 519 4.86 1.64 -4.85
N GLU A 520 4.83 2.86 -5.38
CA GLU A 520 6.02 3.57 -5.84
C GLU A 520 6.36 4.69 -4.85
N LEU A 521 7.54 4.60 -4.22
CA LEU A 521 8.00 5.57 -3.23
C LEU A 521 8.95 6.59 -3.88
N ASP A 522 8.74 7.88 -3.63
CA ASP A 522 9.74 8.90 -3.99
C ASP A 522 10.87 8.91 -2.96
N LEU A 523 11.94 8.20 -3.30
CA LEU A 523 13.19 8.18 -2.53
C LEU A 523 14.34 8.84 -3.31
N SER A 524 14.04 9.67 -4.30
CA SER A 524 15.02 10.24 -5.23
C SER A 524 16.18 10.99 -4.52
N ARG A 525 15.89 11.63 -3.38
CA ARG A 525 16.90 12.30 -2.52
C ARG A 525 17.96 11.36 -1.92
N PHE A 526 17.68 10.06 -1.89
CA PHE A 526 18.58 9.02 -1.39
C PHE A 526 19.18 8.16 -2.52
N ALA A 527 19.17 8.67 -3.76
CA ALA A 527 19.76 7.96 -4.89
C ALA A 527 21.22 7.55 -4.60
N GLY A 528 21.53 6.29 -4.86
CA GLY A 528 22.82 5.67 -4.53
C GLY A 528 22.79 4.88 -3.21
N CYS A 529 21.92 5.22 -2.26
CA CYS A 529 21.77 4.44 -1.03
C CYS A 529 21.13 3.07 -1.32
N VAL A 530 21.41 2.08 -0.47
CA VAL A 530 20.85 0.74 -0.57
C VAL A 530 19.91 0.52 0.62
N PRO A 531 18.61 0.28 0.41
CA PRO A 531 17.69 -0.07 1.49
C PRO A 531 18.04 -1.46 2.01
N MET A 532 18.38 -1.56 3.29
CA MET A 532 18.57 -2.83 3.99
C MET A 532 17.34 -3.11 4.84
N GLU A 533 16.65 -4.22 4.59
CA GLU A 533 15.53 -4.65 5.43
C GLU A 533 16.08 -5.06 6.82
N VAL A 534 15.64 -4.41 7.89
CA VAL A 534 16.33 -4.46 9.19
C VAL A 534 16.24 -5.81 9.90
N PHE A 535 15.19 -6.61 9.66
CA PHE A 535 15.01 -7.90 10.32
C PHE A 535 15.90 -8.98 9.71
N SER A 536 15.91 -9.08 8.38
CA SER A 536 16.70 -10.06 7.63
C SER A 536 18.09 -9.58 7.26
N ARG A 537 18.35 -8.27 7.35
CA ARG A 537 19.54 -7.57 6.84
C ARG A 537 19.76 -7.75 5.33
N ASN A 538 18.72 -8.16 4.60
CA ASN A 538 18.80 -8.30 3.16
C ASN A 538 18.86 -6.92 2.51
N LEU A 539 19.82 -6.76 1.60
CA LEU A 539 19.94 -5.58 0.77
C LEU A 539 18.96 -5.67 -0.38
N PHE A 540 18.08 -4.67 -0.47
CA PHE A 540 17.21 -4.50 -1.61
C PHE A 540 17.95 -3.76 -2.74
N ARG A 541 17.26 -3.46 -3.84
CA ARG A 541 17.88 -2.78 -4.97
C ARG A 541 18.35 -1.38 -4.54
N PRO A 542 19.49 -0.89 -5.05
CA PRO A 542 19.91 0.49 -4.79
C PRO A 542 18.85 1.49 -5.26
N ILE A 543 18.64 2.54 -4.46
CA ILE A 543 17.76 3.64 -4.79
C ILE A 543 18.33 4.39 -6.00
N ARG A 544 17.47 4.69 -6.96
CA ARG A 544 17.80 5.47 -8.16
C ARG A 544 17.08 6.81 -8.07
N LYS A 545 17.33 7.70 -9.05
CA LYS A 545 16.55 8.94 -9.19
C LYS A 545 15.09 8.70 -9.60
N SER A 546 14.77 7.52 -10.15
CA SER A 546 13.40 7.08 -10.42
C SER A 546 12.70 6.62 -9.15
N ARG A 547 11.35 6.62 -9.13
CA ARG A 547 10.57 6.09 -8.01
C ARG A 547 10.95 4.64 -7.67
N TYR A 548 10.90 4.32 -6.39
CA TYR A 548 11.30 3.05 -5.83
C TYR A 548 10.09 2.14 -5.65
N VAL A 549 9.99 1.10 -6.48
CA VAL A 549 8.85 0.16 -6.44
C VAL A 549 9.04 -0.85 -5.32
N VAL A 550 8.01 -0.99 -4.47
CA VAL A 550 7.93 -2.00 -3.42
C VAL A 550 6.61 -2.76 -3.53
N THR A 551 6.67 -4.08 -3.33
CA THR A 551 5.50 -4.96 -3.29
C THR A 551 5.37 -5.56 -1.89
N LEU A 552 4.19 -5.47 -1.30
CA LEU A 552 3.90 -5.95 0.05
C LEU A 552 2.80 -7.01 -0.01
N GLY A 553 2.93 -8.09 0.74
CA GLY A 553 1.82 -9.03 0.97
C GLY A 553 0.71 -8.40 1.83
N PRO A 554 -0.42 -9.10 2.01
CA PRO A 554 -1.50 -8.66 2.91
C PRO A 554 -1.00 -8.29 4.30
N HIS A 555 -1.30 -7.08 4.75
CA HIS A 555 -0.88 -6.53 6.04
C HIS A 555 0.63 -6.62 6.31
N ALA A 556 1.45 -6.74 5.25
CA ALA A 556 2.89 -6.80 5.39
C ALA A 556 3.47 -5.40 5.61
N TYR A 557 4.64 -5.37 6.23
CA TYR A 557 5.38 -4.16 6.55
C TYR A 557 6.86 -4.37 6.29
N TYR A 558 7.57 -3.26 6.07
CA TYR A 558 9.02 -3.22 5.98
C TYR A 558 9.57 -2.05 6.78
N TRP A 559 10.67 -2.32 7.48
CA TRP A 559 11.58 -1.29 8.00
C TRP A 559 12.88 -1.41 7.21
N PHE A 560 13.25 -0.37 6.47
CA PHE A 560 14.49 -0.31 5.72
C PHE A 560 15.44 0.72 6.33
N ALA A 561 16.62 0.29 6.75
CA ALA A 561 17.71 1.22 7.03
C ALA A 561 18.42 1.58 5.72
N LEU A 562 18.51 2.87 5.39
CA LEU A 562 19.21 3.30 4.19
C LEU A 562 20.71 3.32 4.44
N GLN A 563 21.44 2.44 3.77
CA GLN A 563 22.89 2.44 3.81
C GLN A 563 23.44 3.35 2.73
N ALA A 564 24.38 4.22 3.11
CA ALA A 564 25.20 4.93 2.13
C ALA A 564 25.88 3.92 1.20
N PRO A 565 26.11 4.26 -0.08
CA PRO A 565 26.81 3.37 -1.00
C PRO A 565 28.22 3.08 -0.47
N THR A 566 28.40 1.96 0.23
CA THR A 566 29.72 1.39 0.47
C THR A 566 30.23 0.82 -0.85
N ASP A 567 31.45 1.18 -1.24
CA ASP A 567 32.17 0.75 -2.46
C ASP A 567 32.29 -0.78 -2.65
N ALA A 568 31.84 -1.56 -1.66
CA ALA A 568 31.93 -3.00 -1.64
C ALA A 568 30.58 -3.65 -2.03
N ARG A 569 30.41 -3.95 -3.32
CA ARG A 569 30.09 -5.30 -3.87
C ARG A 569 29.27 -5.25 -5.17
N ARG A 570 30.02 -5.14 -6.26
CA ARG A 570 29.73 -5.80 -7.55
C ARG A 570 29.67 -7.32 -7.37
N SER A 571 28.49 -7.95 -7.38
CA SER A 571 28.35 -9.33 -7.87
C SER A 571 26.90 -9.69 -8.26
N LEU A 572 26.42 -9.12 -9.35
CA LEU A 572 25.41 -9.79 -10.18
C LEU A 572 26.18 -10.69 -11.16
N LYS A 573 25.74 -11.96 -11.32
CA LYS A 573 26.34 -12.96 -12.22
C LYS A 573 26.79 -12.29 -13.53
N LYS A 574 28.12 -12.16 -13.74
CA LYS A 574 28.70 -11.43 -14.86
C LYS A 574 28.20 -12.02 -16.18
N ARG A 575 27.39 -11.26 -16.91
CA ARG A 575 27.26 -11.41 -18.36
C ARG A 575 28.68 -11.31 -18.93
N VAL A 576 29.15 -12.37 -19.58
CA VAL A 576 30.44 -12.34 -20.29
C VAL A 576 30.22 -11.54 -21.56
N VAL A 577 30.70 -10.30 -21.56
CA VAL A 577 30.69 -9.42 -22.74
C VAL A 577 31.92 -9.78 -23.59
N PRO A 578 31.77 -10.06 -24.89
CA PRO A 578 32.88 -10.45 -25.76
C PRO A 578 33.88 -9.31 -25.96
N THR A 579 35.13 -9.64 -26.30
CA THR A 579 36.21 -8.66 -26.55
C THR A 579 36.59 -8.65 -28.04
N LEU A 580 36.56 -7.47 -28.66
CA LEU A 580 36.97 -7.17 -30.04
C LEU A 580 38.46 -6.83 -30.09
N LYS A 581 39.22 -7.50 -30.95
CA LYS A 581 40.64 -7.19 -31.19
C LYS A 581 40.81 -6.19 -32.35
N ALA A 582 40.22 -5.02 -32.21
CA ALA A 582 40.23 -3.95 -33.20
C ALA A 582 40.49 -2.58 -32.54
N PRO A 583 40.95 -1.56 -33.30
CA PRO A 583 40.92 -0.18 -32.85
C PRO A 583 39.48 0.27 -32.52
N ALA A 584 39.33 1.16 -31.54
CA ALA A 584 38.04 1.70 -31.10
C ALA A 584 37.49 2.77 -32.07
N GLN A 585 37.28 2.40 -33.33
CA GLN A 585 36.76 3.25 -34.39
C GLN A 585 35.66 2.51 -35.16
N LEU A 586 34.46 3.10 -35.26
CA LEU A 586 33.29 2.44 -35.86
C LEU A 586 33.53 2.06 -37.34
N GLU A 587 34.25 2.91 -38.08
CA GLU A 587 34.58 2.69 -39.49
C GLU A 587 35.40 1.40 -39.68
N ILE A 588 36.40 1.16 -38.82
CA ILE A 588 37.32 0.02 -38.91
C ILE A 588 36.62 -1.32 -38.63
N LEU A 589 35.58 -1.32 -37.77
CA LEU A 589 34.89 -2.54 -37.34
C LEU A 589 34.22 -3.33 -38.46
N LEU A 590 33.95 -2.69 -39.60
CA LEU A 590 33.26 -3.30 -40.74
C LEU A 590 34.17 -3.53 -41.96
N HIS A 591 35.50 -3.43 -41.80
CA HIS A 591 36.49 -3.92 -42.76
C HIS A 591 36.71 -5.44 -42.65
N ASP A 592 37.16 -6.07 -43.74
CA ASP A 592 37.15 -7.53 -43.96
C ASP A 592 37.75 -8.40 -42.84
N GLY A 593 38.71 -7.89 -42.05
CA GLY A 593 39.33 -8.65 -40.96
C GLY A 593 38.57 -8.70 -39.64
N GLN A 594 37.79 -7.66 -39.30
CA GLN A 594 37.09 -7.55 -38.00
C GLN A 594 35.58 -7.77 -38.13
N ARG A 595 35.05 -7.53 -39.34
CA ARG A 595 33.65 -7.73 -39.70
C ARG A 595 33.19 -9.17 -39.47
N GLU A 596 34.04 -10.17 -39.76
CA GLU A 596 33.70 -11.57 -39.59
C GLU A 596 33.42 -11.92 -38.11
N GLN A 597 34.26 -11.43 -37.18
CA GLN A 597 34.05 -11.64 -35.74
C GLN A 597 32.76 -10.94 -35.25
N LEU A 598 32.52 -9.72 -35.73
CA LEU A 598 31.36 -8.93 -35.35
C LEU A 598 30.04 -9.54 -35.83
N GLU A 599 29.99 -9.98 -37.10
CA GLU A 599 28.80 -10.54 -37.75
C GLU A 599 28.54 -12.01 -37.35
N ARG A 600 29.56 -12.82 -37.07
CA ARG A 600 29.38 -14.24 -36.73
C ARG A 600 29.24 -14.53 -35.24
N GLU A 601 29.92 -13.76 -34.38
CA GLU A 601 30.00 -14.08 -32.94
C GLU A 601 29.28 -13.05 -32.07
N ILE A 602 29.59 -11.77 -32.26
CA ILE A 602 29.21 -10.71 -31.30
C ILE A 602 27.76 -10.25 -31.48
N LEU A 603 27.40 -9.74 -32.66
CA LEU A 603 26.06 -9.24 -32.92
C LEU A 603 24.99 -10.34 -32.79
N PRO A 604 25.18 -11.58 -33.31
CA PRO A 604 24.20 -12.66 -33.09
C PRO A 604 23.96 -12.96 -31.60
N THR A 605 25.02 -12.97 -30.79
CA THR A 605 24.93 -13.21 -29.35
C THR A 605 24.22 -12.06 -28.63
N TYR A 606 24.52 -10.81 -29.01
CA TYR A 606 23.86 -9.63 -28.46
C TYR A 606 22.34 -9.63 -28.75
N VAL A 607 21.96 -9.81 -30.03
CA VAL A 607 20.57 -9.73 -30.48
C VAL A 607 19.69 -10.82 -29.87
N ARG A 608 20.20 -12.06 -29.75
CA ARG A 608 19.44 -13.16 -29.10
C ARG A 608 19.09 -12.87 -27.64
N ASN A 609 19.96 -12.14 -26.95
CA ASN A 609 19.76 -11.75 -25.55
C ASN A 609 18.88 -10.50 -25.39
N CYS A 610 18.64 -9.76 -26.47
CA CYS A 610 17.76 -8.60 -26.46
C CYS A 610 16.29 -9.01 -26.38
N ARG A 611 15.50 -8.28 -25.58
CA ARG A 611 14.06 -8.56 -25.43
C ARG A 611 13.24 -8.20 -26.68
N TRP A 612 13.66 -7.15 -27.40
CA TRP A 612 13.00 -6.67 -28.62
C TRP A 612 13.14 -7.61 -29.83
N PHE A 613 14.00 -8.62 -29.77
CA PHE A 613 14.16 -9.59 -30.85
C PHE A 613 13.05 -10.66 -30.79
N GLY A 614 12.08 -10.58 -31.70
CA GLY A 614 10.89 -11.45 -31.71
C GLY A 614 11.11 -12.86 -32.26
N SER A 615 12.20 -13.11 -32.99
CA SER A 615 12.45 -14.36 -33.71
C SER A 615 13.34 -15.37 -32.94
N LYS A 616 13.25 -15.42 -31.61
CA LYS A 616 14.15 -16.23 -30.74
C LYS A 616 14.07 -17.74 -30.94
N ALA A 617 12.92 -18.24 -31.37
CA ALA A 617 12.67 -19.67 -31.59
C ALA A 617 13.13 -20.17 -32.98
N ARG A 618 13.55 -19.27 -33.89
CA ARG A 618 13.92 -19.61 -35.26
C ARG A 618 15.38 -20.01 -35.38
N THR A 619 15.70 -20.83 -36.37
CA THR A 619 17.07 -21.32 -36.53
C THR A 619 17.90 -20.32 -37.34
N PHE A 620 18.85 -19.68 -36.64
CA PHE A 620 19.72 -18.65 -37.20
C PHE A 620 20.66 -19.20 -38.27
N ARG A 621 20.68 -18.62 -39.47
CA ARG A 621 21.62 -18.99 -40.53
C ARG A 621 22.82 -18.06 -40.55
N ASN A 622 22.60 -16.75 -40.69
CA ASN A 622 23.66 -15.74 -40.74
C ASN A 622 23.12 -14.33 -40.45
N LEU A 623 24.00 -13.42 -40.01
CA LEU A 623 23.76 -11.97 -39.82
C LEU A 623 24.71 -11.16 -40.68
N LYS A 624 24.25 -10.07 -41.28
CA LYS A 624 25.11 -9.10 -41.99
C LYS A 624 24.72 -7.67 -41.67
N VAL A 625 25.69 -6.78 -41.51
CA VAL A 625 25.44 -5.33 -41.48
C VAL A 625 25.31 -4.83 -42.91
N ILE A 626 24.11 -4.40 -43.31
CA ILE A 626 23.81 -4.01 -44.70
C ILE A 626 23.81 -2.50 -44.94
N GLU A 627 23.66 -1.70 -43.88
CA GLU A 627 23.69 -0.24 -43.95
C GLU A 627 24.24 0.36 -42.65
N GLN A 628 24.92 1.50 -42.75
CA GLN A 628 25.51 2.25 -41.64
C GLN A 628 25.15 3.73 -41.76
N LEU A 629 24.68 4.32 -40.67
CA LEU A 629 24.04 5.62 -40.70
C LEU A 629 24.59 6.54 -39.63
N PRO A 630 25.39 7.55 -39.97
CA PRO A 630 25.81 8.55 -39.00
C PRO A 630 24.62 9.45 -38.63
N ILE A 631 24.28 9.53 -37.34
CA ILE A 631 23.25 10.44 -36.83
C ILE A 631 23.80 11.87 -36.61
N SER A 632 25.12 12.01 -36.56
CA SER A 632 25.83 13.29 -36.48
C SER A 632 27.01 13.34 -37.44
N ALA A 633 27.46 14.56 -37.79
CA ALA A 633 28.67 14.76 -38.60
C ALA A 633 29.99 14.49 -37.83
N ASP A 634 29.92 14.32 -36.52
CA ASP A 634 31.08 14.02 -35.67
C ASP A 634 31.64 12.63 -35.99
N ALA A 635 32.97 12.53 -36.13
CA ALA A 635 33.66 11.27 -36.42
C ALA A 635 33.47 10.19 -35.33
N ASP A 636 33.27 10.62 -34.06
CA ASP A 636 32.96 9.76 -32.92
C ASP A 636 31.43 9.66 -32.64
N GLY A 637 30.62 10.08 -33.62
CA GLY A 637 29.17 10.10 -33.55
C GLY A 637 28.54 8.71 -33.43
N ALA A 638 27.36 8.66 -32.85
CA ALA A 638 26.56 7.44 -32.84
C ALA A 638 26.06 7.11 -34.27
N GLN A 639 26.03 5.82 -34.58
CA GLN A 639 25.53 5.31 -35.85
C GLN A 639 24.30 4.43 -35.65
N LEU A 640 23.41 4.39 -36.63
CA LEU A 640 22.34 3.39 -36.72
C LEU A 640 22.76 2.32 -37.72
N TRP A 641 22.87 1.06 -37.29
CA TRP A 641 23.21 -0.06 -38.16
C TRP A 641 21.97 -0.84 -38.52
N PHE A 642 21.77 -1.10 -39.81
CA PHE A 642 20.77 -2.07 -40.24
C PHE A 642 21.43 -3.42 -40.44
N ILE A 643 20.94 -4.39 -39.68
CA ILE A 643 21.40 -5.77 -39.74
C ILE A 643 20.36 -6.63 -40.43
N GLU A 644 20.80 -7.40 -41.41
CA GLU A 644 20.02 -8.40 -42.09
C GLU A 644 20.24 -9.76 -41.43
N ILE A 645 19.17 -10.41 -40.97
CA ILE A 645 19.21 -11.72 -40.34
C ILE A 645 18.49 -12.72 -41.25
N SER A 646 19.23 -13.76 -41.66
CA SER A 646 18.71 -14.88 -42.44
C SER A 646 18.45 -16.09 -41.55
N TYR A 647 17.33 -16.77 -41.79
CA TYR A 647 16.91 -17.99 -41.07
C TYR A 647 16.96 -19.19 -42.01
N LEU A 648 16.97 -20.41 -41.46
CA LEU A 648 16.82 -21.64 -42.25
C LEU A 648 15.36 -21.89 -42.66
N ASP A 649 14.42 -21.38 -41.85
CA ASP A 649 13.01 -21.74 -41.85
C ASP A 649 12.06 -20.52 -42.00
N ALA A 650 12.59 -19.33 -42.28
CA ALA A 650 11.81 -18.10 -42.42
C ALA A 650 12.44 -17.09 -43.40
N PRO A 651 11.66 -16.13 -43.93
CA PRO A 651 12.18 -15.01 -44.71
C PRO A 651 13.20 -14.19 -43.91
N THR A 652 14.11 -13.55 -44.63
CA THR A 652 15.09 -12.62 -44.05
C THR A 652 14.40 -11.42 -43.39
N GLU A 653 14.89 -11.01 -42.22
CA GLU A 653 14.38 -9.86 -41.45
C GLU A 653 15.48 -8.80 -41.28
N THR A 654 15.13 -7.51 -41.35
CA THR A 654 16.05 -6.41 -41.11
C THR A 654 15.77 -5.77 -39.74
N TYR A 655 16.81 -5.56 -38.94
CA TYR A 655 16.71 -4.90 -37.62
C TYR A 655 17.63 -3.68 -37.53
N ALA A 656 17.18 -2.65 -36.81
CA ALA A 656 17.94 -1.44 -36.53
C ALA A 656 18.61 -1.50 -35.14
N ILE A 657 19.93 -1.32 -35.11
CA ILE A 657 20.75 -1.28 -33.90
C ILE A 657 21.50 0.05 -33.83
N PRO A 658 21.13 0.95 -32.91
CA PRO A 658 21.95 2.11 -32.60
C PRO A 658 23.25 1.66 -31.94
N VAL A 659 24.39 2.12 -32.42
CA VAL A 659 25.70 1.79 -31.87
C VAL A 659 26.54 3.04 -31.66
N LYS A 660 27.31 3.06 -30.58
CA LYS A 660 28.29 4.11 -30.29
C LYS A 660 29.50 3.47 -29.60
N ILE A 661 30.67 4.04 -29.82
CA ILE A 661 31.86 3.74 -29.03
C ILE A 661 31.97 4.78 -27.92
N GLY A 662 32.00 4.33 -26.68
CA GLY A 662 32.21 5.18 -25.52
C GLY A 662 33.59 4.92 -24.94
N SER A 663 34.37 5.98 -24.72
CA SER A 663 35.65 5.95 -24.02
C SER A 663 35.54 6.50 -22.60
N ASP A 664 36.47 6.10 -21.73
CA ASP A 664 36.68 6.56 -20.35
C ASP A 664 35.36 6.69 -19.53
N ASP A 665 34.88 7.92 -19.33
CA ASP A 665 33.73 8.20 -18.50
C ASP A 665 32.40 7.73 -19.12
N VAL A 666 32.28 7.73 -20.45
CA VAL A 666 31.10 7.21 -21.15
C VAL A 666 31.02 5.69 -20.95
N ALA A 667 32.16 4.99 -21.11
CA ALA A 667 32.24 3.55 -20.87
C ALA A 667 31.88 3.19 -19.43
N ARG A 668 32.37 3.98 -18.46
CA ARG A 668 32.06 3.79 -17.03
C ARG A 668 30.57 4.03 -16.74
N SER A 669 30.00 5.11 -17.28
CA SER A 669 28.59 5.49 -17.09
C SER A 669 27.62 4.44 -17.64
N VAL A 670 27.85 3.96 -18.87
CA VAL A 670 27.00 2.92 -19.48
C VAL A 670 27.15 1.59 -18.73
N SER A 671 28.37 1.24 -18.30
CA SER A 671 28.61 0.02 -17.52
C SER A 671 27.91 0.00 -16.16
N GLN A 672 27.67 1.18 -15.56
CA GLN A 672 26.95 1.32 -14.29
C GLN A 672 25.43 1.42 -14.49
N SER A 673 24.98 2.25 -15.44
CA SER A 673 23.55 2.55 -15.63
C SER A 673 22.81 1.49 -16.47
N ALA A 674 23.47 0.92 -17.49
CA ALA A 674 22.86 0.00 -18.46
C ALA A 674 23.85 -1.08 -18.93
N PRO A 675 24.33 -1.97 -18.05
CA PRO A 675 25.32 -3.01 -18.42
C PRO A 675 24.82 -3.98 -19.51
N HIS A 676 23.50 -4.10 -19.68
CA HIS A 676 22.88 -4.93 -20.71
C HIS A 676 22.97 -4.31 -22.12
N ALA A 677 23.26 -3.01 -22.23
CA ALA A 677 23.43 -2.29 -23.49
C ALA A 677 24.81 -2.52 -24.12
N ILE A 678 25.78 -3.06 -23.37
CA ILE A 678 27.14 -3.28 -23.87
C ILE A 678 27.14 -4.45 -24.86
N ILE A 679 27.61 -4.17 -26.08
CA ILE A 679 27.74 -5.12 -27.19
C ILE A 679 29.09 -5.84 -27.09
N ALA A 680 30.19 -5.10 -26.94
CA ALA A 680 31.55 -5.64 -26.84
C ALA A 680 32.53 -4.68 -26.12
N HIS A 681 33.63 -5.24 -25.58
CA HIS A 681 34.81 -4.49 -25.11
C HIS A 681 35.91 -4.47 -26.18
N PHE A 682 36.82 -3.50 -26.17
CA PHE A 682 37.97 -3.46 -27.08
C PHE A 682 39.26 -3.98 -26.41
N ALA A 683 40.03 -4.80 -27.11
CA ALA A 683 41.30 -5.34 -26.63
C ALA A 683 42.39 -4.25 -26.62
N GLY A 684 43.10 -4.10 -25.50
CA GLY A 684 44.20 -3.13 -25.37
C GLY A 684 43.77 -1.74 -24.87
N SER A 685 42.48 -1.50 -24.66
CA SER A 685 41.96 -0.33 -23.95
C SER A 685 40.84 -0.76 -23.00
N ASP A 686 41.15 -0.90 -21.72
CA ASP A 686 40.17 -1.18 -20.65
C ASP A 686 39.13 -0.05 -20.48
N ARG A 687 39.20 0.99 -21.30
CA ARG A 687 38.43 2.22 -21.19
C ARG A 687 37.47 2.43 -22.36
N ALA A 688 37.41 1.55 -23.36
CA ALA A 688 36.51 1.70 -24.51
C ALA A 688 35.49 0.54 -24.61
N VAL A 689 34.23 0.87 -24.89
CA VAL A 689 33.14 -0.10 -25.09
C VAL A 689 32.29 0.23 -26.32
N LEU A 690 31.87 -0.80 -27.04
CA LEU A 690 30.81 -0.72 -28.05
C LEU A 690 29.48 -1.02 -27.37
N PHE A 691 28.52 -0.10 -27.45
CA PHE A 691 27.24 -0.22 -26.76
C PHE A 691 26.07 0.31 -27.59
N ASP A 692 24.86 -0.07 -27.18
CA ASP A 692 23.61 0.38 -27.80
C ASP A 692 23.36 1.86 -27.51
N ALA A 693 23.43 2.70 -28.55
CA ALA A 693 23.43 4.14 -28.43
C ALA A 693 22.10 4.72 -27.91
N ILE A 694 21.02 3.93 -27.82
CA ILE A 694 19.78 4.38 -27.15
C ILE A 694 20.04 4.87 -25.73
N TRP A 695 21.03 4.30 -25.05
CA TRP A 695 21.38 4.66 -23.68
C TRP A 695 22.24 5.93 -23.59
N ASP A 696 22.74 6.44 -24.72
CA ASP A 696 23.47 7.72 -24.81
C ASP A 696 22.48 8.89 -24.95
N ALA A 697 22.54 9.86 -24.03
CA ALA A 697 21.62 10.99 -24.05
C ALA A 697 21.77 11.86 -25.31
N THR A 698 23.01 12.03 -25.79
CA THR A 698 23.30 12.80 -27.00
C THR A 698 22.64 12.20 -28.24
N PHE A 699 22.74 10.89 -28.43
CA PHE A 699 22.05 10.18 -29.52
C PHE A 699 20.54 10.41 -29.49
N ARG A 700 19.91 10.33 -28.31
CA ARG A 700 18.47 10.57 -28.16
C ARG A 700 18.08 11.99 -28.57
N SER A 701 18.84 12.98 -28.09
CA SER A 701 18.60 14.38 -28.43
C SER A 701 18.80 14.64 -29.92
N GLN A 702 19.81 14.01 -30.55
CA GLN A 702 20.04 14.13 -31.99
C GLN A 702 18.90 13.52 -32.82
N LEU A 703 18.36 12.36 -32.43
CA LEU A 703 17.16 11.80 -33.09
C LEU A 703 15.95 12.73 -32.98
N PHE A 704 15.73 13.32 -31.79
CA PHE A 704 14.66 14.28 -31.58
C PHE A 704 14.84 15.54 -32.46
N GLU A 705 16.05 16.10 -32.49
CA GLU A 705 16.38 17.26 -33.32
C GLU A 705 16.25 16.98 -34.82
N ALA A 706 16.65 15.79 -35.28
CA ALA A 706 16.54 15.40 -36.68
C ALA A 706 15.08 15.44 -37.17
N ILE A 707 14.14 15.03 -36.32
CA ILE A 707 12.69 15.13 -36.60
C ILE A 707 12.27 16.60 -36.63
N VAL A 708 12.46 17.33 -35.53
CA VAL A 708 11.93 18.69 -35.34
C VAL A 708 12.51 19.68 -36.36
N ARG A 709 13.79 19.55 -36.71
CA ARG A 709 14.48 20.43 -37.69
C ARG A 709 14.35 19.94 -39.14
N ARG A 710 13.59 18.86 -39.39
CA ARG A 710 13.42 18.26 -40.73
C ARG A 710 14.76 17.97 -41.42
N GLN A 711 15.74 17.47 -40.68
CA GLN A 711 17.07 17.24 -41.22
C GLN A 711 17.06 16.07 -42.22
N ALA A 712 17.86 16.21 -43.27
CA ALA A 712 18.16 15.14 -44.22
C ALA A 712 19.59 14.64 -43.96
N LEU A 713 19.71 13.41 -43.46
CA LEU A 713 20.99 12.76 -43.18
C LEU A 713 21.30 11.77 -44.31
N LYS A 714 22.44 11.96 -44.98
CA LYS A 714 22.84 11.10 -46.11
C LYS A 714 23.45 9.79 -45.62
N ALA A 715 22.95 8.65 -46.12
CA ALA A 715 23.55 7.34 -45.93
C ALA A 715 24.21 6.82 -47.22
N ARG A 716 24.75 5.60 -47.16
CA ARG A 716 25.40 4.98 -48.32
C ARG A 716 24.40 4.56 -49.40
N ALA A 717 23.25 3.98 -49.05
CA ALA A 717 22.25 3.47 -50.01
C ALA A 717 20.91 4.23 -49.99
N GLY A 718 20.73 5.22 -49.12
CA GLY A 718 19.53 6.07 -49.06
C GLY A 718 19.66 7.27 -48.12
N ASP A 719 18.62 8.08 -48.02
CA ASP A 719 18.59 9.29 -47.17
C ASP A 719 17.60 9.12 -46.02
N PHE A 720 17.96 9.62 -44.84
CA PHE A 720 17.09 9.70 -43.67
C PHE A 720 16.50 11.08 -43.58
N VAL A 721 15.17 11.18 -43.63
CA VAL A 721 14.47 12.46 -43.69
C VAL A 721 13.54 12.59 -42.50
N GLY A 722 13.77 13.62 -41.67
CA GLY A 722 12.86 14.03 -40.63
C GLY A 722 11.59 14.65 -41.22
N ILE A 723 10.43 14.16 -40.80
CA ILE A 723 9.11 14.70 -41.15
C ILE A 723 8.41 15.18 -39.88
N ILE A 724 7.65 16.27 -39.98
CA ILE A 724 6.83 16.78 -38.88
C ILE A 724 5.37 16.92 -39.30
N ALA A 725 4.47 16.87 -38.32
CA ALA A 725 3.06 17.11 -38.53
C ALA A 725 2.80 18.55 -39.00
N SER A 726 1.87 18.70 -39.93
CA SER A 726 1.41 19.96 -40.52
C SER A 726 0.84 20.95 -39.50
N ARG A 727 0.24 20.47 -38.41
CA ARG A 727 -0.36 21.28 -37.33
C ARG A 727 0.62 21.58 -36.17
N PHE A 728 1.91 21.27 -36.29
CA PHE A 728 2.89 21.45 -35.21
C PHE A 728 3.73 22.73 -35.42
N GLU A 729 3.61 23.70 -34.50
CA GLU A 729 4.41 24.94 -34.49
C GLU A 729 5.81 24.69 -33.91
N ALA A 730 6.85 24.97 -34.69
CA ALA A 730 8.25 24.73 -34.32
C ALA A 730 8.75 25.59 -33.15
N GLU A 731 8.10 26.71 -32.83
CA GLU A 731 8.50 27.63 -31.75
C GLU A 731 8.30 27.03 -30.33
N GLN A 732 7.43 26.04 -30.15
CA GLN A 732 7.25 25.32 -28.87
C GLN A 732 8.34 24.27 -28.58
N ALA A 733 9.24 23.99 -29.53
CA ALA A 733 10.23 22.91 -29.45
C ALA A 733 11.63 23.37 -28.98
N ALA A 734 11.76 24.62 -28.50
CA ALA A 734 13.04 25.16 -28.06
C ALA A 734 13.59 24.40 -26.83
N MET A 735 14.50 23.47 -27.14
CA MET A 735 15.45 22.77 -26.26
C MET A 735 14.85 21.79 -25.24
N SER A 736 14.59 20.56 -25.68
CA SER A 736 14.42 19.43 -24.75
C SER A 736 15.79 18.99 -24.22
N GLY A 737 16.05 19.19 -22.93
CA GLY A 737 17.34 18.91 -22.32
C GLY A 737 17.47 17.49 -21.78
N ASN A 738 16.37 16.90 -21.27
CA ASN A 738 16.41 15.63 -20.56
C ASN A 738 15.56 14.55 -21.24
N SER A 739 16.23 13.49 -21.67
CA SER A 739 15.62 12.30 -22.27
C SER A 739 15.88 11.06 -21.42
N GLN A 740 14.87 10.22 -21.26
CA GLN A 740 14.96 8.96 -20.54
C GLN A 740 14.40 7.80 -21.37
N VAL A 741 15.00 6.62 -21.24
CA VAL A 741 14.51 5.40 -21.89
C VAL A 741 13.40 4.81 -21.02
N VAL A 742 12.22 4.57 -21.60
CA VAL A 742 11.07 4.01 -20.89
C VAL A 742 11.25 2.49 -20.80
N SER A 743 11.42 1.95 -19.59
CA SER A 743 11.56 0.51 -19.37
C SER A 743 10.20 -0.15 -19.16
N GLY A 744 9.67 -0.76 -20.22
CA GLY A 744 8.45 -1.58 -20.24
C GLY A 744 8.53 -2.55 -21.43
N GLU A 745 7.95 -3.74 -21.30
CA GLU A 745 8.14 -4.84 -22.27
C GLU A 745 7.49 -4.53 -23.63
N GLN A 746 8.30 -4.14 -24.64
CA GLN A 746 7.85 -3.96 -26.02
C GLN A 746 8.87 -4.50 -27.04
N SER A 747 8.40 -4.78 -28.26
CA SER A 747 9.19 -5.16 -29.46
C SER A 747 10.05 -4.02 -30.00
N ASN A 748 9.81 -2.79 -29.53
CA ASN A 748 10.45 -1.55 -29.97
C ASN A 748 11.12 -0.83 -28.78
N SER A 749 11.91 0.21 -29.05
CA SER A 749 12.59 0.99 -28.00
C SER A 749 11.95 2.36 -27.83
N SER A 750 11.54 2.69 -26.61
CA SER A 750 10.73 3.88 -26.31
C SER A 750 11.47 4.85 -25.40
N MET A 751 11.30 6.14 -25.65
CA MET A 751 11.99 7.23 -24.95
C MET A 751 11.00 8.34 -24.61
N LEU A 752 11.21 9.00 -23.46
CA LEU A 752 10.42 10.14 -23.02
C LEU A 752 11.32 11.36 -22.88
N PHE A 753 10.91 12.47 -23.49
CA PHE A 753 11.62 13.76 -23.49
C PHE A 753 10.82 14.78 -22.66
N ASP A 754 11.41 15.24 -21.55
CA ASP A 754 10.83 16.18 -20.58
C ASP A 754 9.39 15.87 -20.13
N ASN A 755 9.01 14.58 -20.15
CA ASN A 755 7.63 14.11 -19.93
C ASN A 755 6.56 14.72 -20.87
N LYS A 756 6.98 15.35 -21.97
CA LYS A 756 6.11 16.03 -22.94
C LYS A 756 6.01 15.28 -24.26
N PHE A 757 7.09 14.62 -24.68
CA PHE A 757 7.14 13.90 -25.95
C PHE A 757 7.59 12.46 -25.76
N PHE A 758 6.95 11.55 -26.47
CA PHE A 758 7.25 10.13 -26.50
C PHE A 758 7.80 9.77 -27.89
N LEU A 759 9.01 9.21 -27.93
CA LEU A 759 9.66 8.76 -29.16
C LEU A 759 9.76 7.23 -29.14
N LYS A 760 9.27 6.60 -30.20
CA LYS A 760 9.32 5.15 -30.43
C LYS A 760 10.26 4.85 -31.59
N LEU A 761 11.37 4.15 -31.33
CA LEU A 761 12.29 3.64 -32.34
C LEU A 761 11.89 2.21 -32.72
N TYR A 762 11.57 2.00 -34.00
CA TYR A 762 11.21 0.69 -34.54
C TYR A 762 12.47 -0.18 -34.68
N ARG A 763 12.48 -1.33 -34.00
CA ARG A 763 13.64 -2.24 -34.03
C ARG A 763 13.66 -3.15 -35.24
N LYS A 764 12.48 -3.54 -35.75
CA LYS A 764 12.34 -4.28 -37.01
C LYS A 764 11.96 -3.29 -38.11
N ILE A 765 12.74 -3.27 -39.19
CA ILE A 765 12.55 -2.35 -40.31
C ILE A 765 11.96 -3.13 -41.48
N GLU A 766 10.84 -2.63 -42.01
CA GLU A 766 10.15 -3.15 -43.20
C GLU A 766 9.91 -1.99 -44.17
N ASP A 767 9.92 -2.28 -45.47
CA ASP A 767 9.62 -1.28 -46.49
C ASP A 767 8.13 -0.92 -46.49
N GLY A 768 7.85 0.39 -46.55
CA GLY A 768 6.52 0.97 -46.53
C GLY A 768 6.20 1.76 -45.25
N LEU A 769 5.12 2.55 -45.29
CA LEU A 769 4.65 3.30 -44.13
C LEU A 769 4.19 2.37 -43.00
N ASN A 770 4.71 2.57 -41.79
CA ASN A 770 4.25 1.87 -40.60
C ASN A 770 2.79 2.28 -40.26
N PRO A 771 1.86 1.32 -40.05
CA PRO A 771 0.48 1.61 -39.66
C PRO A 771 0.35 2.54 -38.44
N ASP A 772 1.26 2.44 -37.48
CA ASP A 772 1.27 3.26 -36.26
C ASP A 772 1.51 4.74 -36.58
N VAL A 773 2.41 5.05 -37.53
CA VAL A 773 2.61 6.42 -38.04
C VAL A 773 1.45 6.84 -38.94
N GLU A 774 1.04 5.98 -39.87
CA GLU A 774 -0.02 6.28 -40.84
C GLU A 774 -1.35 6.66 -40.14
N ILE A 775 -1.77 5.86 -39.16
CA ILE A 775 -3.03 6.04 -38.44
C ILE A 775 -2.94 7.21 -37.46
N ASN A 776 -1.88 7.31 -36.62
CA ASN A 776 -1.78 8.43 -35.67
C ASN A 776 -1.67 9.78 -36.40
N ARG A 777 -0.93 9.83 -37.52
CA ARG A 777 -0.85 11.03 -38.34
C ARG A 777 -2.21 11.40 -38.93
N PHE A 778 -2.92 10.45 -39.52
CA PHE A 778 -4.27 10.69 -40.06
C PHE A 778 -5.23 11.19 -38.98
N LEU A 779 -5.27 10.53 -37.81
CA LEU A 779 -6.15 10.92 -36.71
C LEU A 779 -5.82 12.32 -36.18
N THR A 780 -4.55 12.69 -36.14
CA THR A 780 -4.08 14.01 -35.65
C THR A 780 -4.30 15.14 -36.66
N GLU A 781 -4.09 14.88 -37.95
CA GLU A 781 -4.08 15.93 -38.99
C GLU A 781 -5.42 16.09 -39.71
N GLN A 782 -6.17 15.01 -39.87
CA GLN A 782 -7.34 14.93 -40.76
C GLN A 782 -8.66 14.70 -40.01
N THR A 783 -8.63 14.45 -38.70
CA THR A 783 -9.84 14.21 -37.90
C THR A 783 -9.79 15.00 -36.59
N ASP A 784 -10.92 15.05 -35.86
CA ASP A 784 -11.04 15.69 -34.54
C ASP A 784 -10.96 14.68 -33.38
N PHE A 785 -10.48 13.46 -33.63
CA PHE A 785 -10.40 12.42 -32.62
C PHE A 785 -9.21 12.66 -31.66
N VAL A 786 -9.52 13.09 -30.43
CA VAL A 786 -8.51 13.50 -29.43
C VAL A 786 -8.00 12.39 -28.52
N ASN A 787 -8.64 11.21 -28.54
CA ASN A 787 -8.34 10.09 -27.64
C ASN A 787 -7.17 9.21 -28.13
N VAL A 788 -6.20 9.81 -28.83
CA VAL A 788 -4.92 9.22 -29.22
C VAL A 788 -3.78 10.22 -28.93
N PRO A 789 -2.56 9.76 -28.64
CA PRO A 789 -1.42 10.66 -28.53
C PRO A 789 -1.20 11.40 -29.86
N ALA A 790 -1.18 12.72 -29.84
CA ALA A 790 -1.02 13.52 -31.05
C ALA A 790 0.33 13.25 -31.73
N PHE A 791 0.30 12.91 -33.02
CA PHE A 791 1.48 12.73 -33.86
C PHE A 791 2.25 14.05 -34.00
N VAL A 792 3.56 14.01 -33.77
CA VAL A 792 4.44 15.19 -33.88
C VAL A 792 5.36 15.08 -35.10
N GLY A 793 5.93 13.90 -35.35
CA GLY A 793 6.83 13.68 -36.48
C GLY A 793 7.40 12.27 -36.53
N ALA A 794 8.23 11.99 -37.53
CA ALA A 794 8.89 10.70 -37.72
C ALA A 794 10.21 10.88 -38.49
N ILE A 795 11.05 9.83 -38.50
CA ILE A 795 12.17 9.73 -39.43
C ILE A 795 11.87 8.61 -40.42
N GLU A 796 11.97 8.93 -41.71
CA GLU A 796 11.83 7.99 -42.82
C GLU A 796 13.19 7.69 -43.45
N TYR A 797 13.44 6.42 -43.74
CA TYR A 797 14.53 5.98 -44.60
C TYR A 797 14.05 5.86 -46.05
N ARG A 798 14.62 6.67 -46.95
CA ARG A 798 14.23 6.75 -48.36
C ARG A 798 15.35 6.22 -49.25
N ARG A 799 15.04 5.23 -50.07
CA ARG A 799 15.99 4.62 -51.02
C ARG A 799 15.50 4.80 -52.45
N ALA A 800 16.44 4.87 -53.39
CA ALA A 800 16.10 4.92 -54.81
C ALA A 800 15.36 3.63 -55.23
N LYS A 801 14.15 3.79 -55.79
CA LYS A 801 13.28 2.69 -56.27
C LYS A 801 12.72 1.75 -55.18
N ALA A 802 12.65 2.18 -53.92
CA ALA A 802 11.94 1.45 -52.84
C ALA A 802 10.98 2.38 -52.10
N GLU A 803 9.98 1.80 -51.41
CA GLU A 803 9.08 2.58 -50.55
C GLU A 803 9.83 3.11 -49.31
N PRO A 804 9.49 4.31 -48.80
CA PRO A 804 10.06 4.82 -47.55
C PRO A 804 9.75 3.88 -46.37
N ALA A 805 10.76 3.59 -45.56
CA ALA A 805 10.62 2.81 -44.33
C ALA A 805 10.66 3.73 -43.10
N VAL A 806 9.76 3.55 -42.13
CA VAL A 806 9.74 4.37 -40.90
C VAL A 806 10.75 3.82 -39.89
N VAL A 807 11.61 4.70 -39.37
CA VAL A 807 12.67 4.35 -38.41
C VAL A 807 12.25 4.66 -36.98
N CYS A 808 11.66 5.83 -36.76
CA CYS A 808 11.08 6.20 -35.47
C CYS A 808 9.91 7.16 -35.63
N MET A 809 9.05 7.18 -34.61
CA MET A 809 7.90 8.07 -34.47
C MET A 809 8.04 8.93 -33.21
N LEU A 810 7.63 10.20 -33.29
CA LEU A 810 7.52 11.13 -32.18
C LEU A 810 6.05 11.55 -32.03
N GLN A 811 5.55 11.48 -30.80
CA GLN A 811 4.18 11.86 -30.43
C GLN A 811 4.16 12.61 -29.09
N ARG A 812 3.05 13.25 -28.75
CA ARG A 812 2.88 13.83 -27.40
C ARG A 812 2.78 12.73 -26.34
N ALA A 813 3.36 12.97 -25.16
CA ALA A 813 3.23 12.06 -24.03
C ALA A 813 1.81 12.17 -23.43
N ALA A 814 1.18 11.04 -23.14
CA ALA A 814 -0.13 10.98 -22.49
C ALA A 814 0.03 10.80 -20.96
N ALA A 815 -0.39 11.79 -20.18
CA ALA A 815 -0.52 11.65 -18.73
C ALA A 815 -1.60 10.60 -18.43
N ASN A 816 -1.30 9.65 -17.55
CA ASN A 816 -2.20 8.54 -17.24
C ASN A 816 -2.03 8.06 -15.79
N GLU A 817 -3.05 7.40 -15.27
CA GLU A 817 -3.11 6.77 -13.95
C GLU A 817 -2.99 5.23 -14.04
N GLY A 818 -2.41 4.71 -15.13
CA GLY A 818 -2.21 3.27 -15.36
C GLY A 818 -2.96 2.68 -16.56
N ASP A 819 -2.65 1.41 -16.84
CA ASP A 819 -3.22 0.65 -17.94
C ASP A 819 -4.61 0.06 -17.61
N VAL A 820 -5.44 -0.11 -18.64
CA VAL A 820 -6.81 -0.60 -18.45
C VAL A 820 -6.83 -2.10 -18.13
N TRP A 821 -5.88 -2.89 -18.64
CA TRP A 821 -5.81 -4.32 -18.36
C TRP A 821 -5.71 -4.63 -16.87
N THR A 822 -4.79 -4.00 -16.14
CA THR A 822 -4.63 -4.17 -14.69
C THR A 822 -5.91 -3.78 -13.96
N ARG A 823 -6.52 -2.65 -14.33
CA ARG A 823 -7.78 -2.19 -13.73
C ARG A 823 -8.94 -3.15 -13.98
N SER A 824 -8.99 -3.78 -15.16
CA SER A 824 -9.99 -4.79 -15.51
C SER A 824 -9.82 -6.05 -14.66
N VAL A 825 -8.60 -6.56 -14.54
CA VAL A 825 -8.30 -7.74 -13.72
C VAL A 825 -8.65 -7.49 -12.25
N ASP A 826 -8.34 -6.31 -11.71
CA ASP A 826 -8.72 -5.91 -10.35
C ASP A 826 -10.25 -5.82 -10.15
N ALA A 827 -10.97 -5.32 -11.16
CA ALA A 827 -12.43 -5.27 -11.12
C ALA A 827 -13.06 -6.65 -11.11
N VAL A 828 -12.51 -7.60 -11.87
CA VAL A 828 -12.91 -9.01 -11.84
C VAL A 828 -12.60 -9.61 -10.46
N GLY A 829 -11.42 -9.35 -9.89
CA GLY A 829 -11.05 -9.85 -8.56
C GLY A 829 -12.06 -9.45 -7.48
N ARG A 830 -12.45 -8.17 -7.44
CA ARG A 830 -13.52 -7.68 -6.53
C ARG A 830 -14.88 -8.32 -6.80
N TYR A 831 -15.20 -8.62 -8.06
CA TYR A 831 -16.42 -9.35 -8.41
C TYR A 831 -16.37 -10.79 -7.87
N TYR A 832 -15.24 -11.50 -7.98
CA TYR A 832 -15.09 -12.84 -7.40
C TYR A 832 -15.17 -12.85 -5.87
N GLU A 833 -14.62 -11.84 -5.20
CA GLU A 833 -14.76 -11.69 -3.74
C GLU A 833 -16.24 -11.63 -3.33
N ARG A 834 -17.03 -10.74 -3.95
CA ARG A 834 -18.47 -10.63 -3.65
C ARG A 834 -19.26 -11.90 -3.97
N VAL A 835 -18.89 -12.60 -5.03
CA VAL A 835 -19.48 -13.90 -5.39
C VAL A 835 -19.13 -14.97 -4.35
N LEU A 836 -17.91 -14.99 -3.81
CA LEU A 836 -17.49 -15.93 -2.77
C LEU A 836 -18.11 -15.62 -1.41
N GLU A 837 -18.30 -14.35 -1.05
CA GLU A 837 -19.02 -13.93 0.16
C GLU A 837 -20.44 -14.51 0.21
N ARG A 838 -21.09 -14.59 -0.96
CA ARG A 838 -22.45 -15.15 -1.12
C ARG A 838 -22.44 -16.60 -1.61
N LYS A 839 -21.34 -17.34 -1.46
CA LYS A 839 -21.18 -18.70 -2.02
C LYS A 839 -22.30 -19.64 -1.59
N ALA A 840 -22.74 -19.58 -0.33
CA ALA A 840 -23.79 -20.44 0.20
C ALA A 840 -25.15 -20.20 -0.49
N ASP A 841 -25.49 -18.94 -0.76
CA ASP A 841 -26.76 -18.54 -1.40
C ASP A 841 -26.72 -18.84 -2.91
N LEU A 842 -25.56 -18.58 -3.53
CA LEU A 842 -25.35 -18.69 -4.97
C LEU A 842 -25.03 -20.13 -5.44
N GLN A 843 -24.82 -21.09 -4.52
CA GLN A 843 -24.43 -22.46 -4.88
C GLN A 843 -25.50 -23.19 -5.70
N ASN A 844 -26.78 -22.87 -5.47
CA ASN A 844 -27.92 -23.50 -6.14
C ASN A 844 -28.55 -22.63 -7.23
N GLU A 845 -28.11 -21.38 -7.40
CA GLU A 845 -28.59 -20.50 -8.46
C GLU A 845 -27.87 -20.78 -9.79
N SER A 846 -28.66 -20.90 -10.86
CA SER A 846 -28.17 -21.06 -12.23
C SER A 846 -27.94 -19.73 -12.95
N ALA A 847 -28.64 -18.66 -12.54
CA ALA A 847 -28.42 -17.28 -12.95
C ALA A 847 -29.04 -16.30 -11.93
N PRO A 848 -28.31 -15.29 -11.42
CA PRO A 848 -28.88 -14.29 -10.53
C PRO A 848 -29.85 -13.35 -11.27
N LEU A 849 -30.82 -12.76 -10.54
CA LEU A 849 -31.70 -11.71 -11.07
C LEU A 849 -30.89 -10.46 -11.45
N GLY A 850 -31.34 -9.68 -12.45
CA GLY A 850 -30.57 -8.55 -13.02
C GLY A 850 -30.02 -7.55 -11.99
N ALA A 851 -30.82 -7.16 -11.00
CA ALA A 851 -30.37 -6.25 -9.94
C ALA A 851 -29.27 -6.84 -9.02
N GLN A 852 -29.33 -8.15 -8.77
CA GLN A 852 -28.33 -8.87 -7.98
C GLN A 852 -27.02 -9.02 -8.77
N LEU A 853 -27.09 -9.18 -10.09
CA LEU A 853 -25.91 -9.20 -10.96
C LEU A 853 -25.21 -7.83 -11.01
N ASP A 854 -25.98 -6.74 -11.11
CA ASP A 854 -25.43 -5.38 -11.10
C ASP A 854 -24.74 -5.06 -9.76
N GLU A 855 -25.30 -5.51 -8.64
CA GLU A 855 -24.70 -5.42 -7.31
C GLU A 855 -23.38 -6.22 -7.22
N LEU A 856 -23.38 -7.47 -7.73
CA LEU A 856 -22.18 -8.31 -7.74
C LEU A 856 -21.06 -7.72 -8.62
N ILE A 857 -21.39 -7.15 -9.78
CA ILE A 857 -20.40 -6.56 -10.70
C ILE A 857 -19.83 -5.24 -10.16
N GLY A 858 -20.63 -4.47 -9.41
CA GLY A 858 -20.24 -3.18 -8.85
C GLY A 858 -20.28 -2.08 -9.91
N GLY A 859 -21.29 -1.21 -9.81
CA GLY A 859 -21.75 -0.31 -10.89
C GLY A 859 -20.75 0.69 -11.48
N VAL A 860 -19.58 0.90 -10.89
CA VAL A 860 -18.58 1.87 -11.41
C VAL A 860 -17.81 1.33 -12.63
N TYR A 861 -17.53 0.03 -12.69
CA TYR A 861 -16.73 -0.55 -13.78
C TYR A 861 -17.50 -0.70 -15.11
N PRO A 862 -18.79 -1.10 -15.12
CA PRO A 862 -19.61 -1.09 -16.34
C PRO A 862 -19.65 0.26 -17.04
N GLU A 863 -19.73 1.38 -16.30
CA GLU A 863 -19.69 2.73 -16.89
C GLU A 863 -18.35 3.02 -17.60
N LYS A 864 -17.24 2.50 -17.06
CA LYS A 864 -15.94 2.58 -17.74
C LYS A 864 -15.93 1.75 -19.02
N VAL A 865 -16.49 0.54 -19.01
CA VAL A 865 -16.60 -0.31 -20.19
C VAL A 865 -17.50 0.32 -21.26
N LYS A 866 -18.57 0.99 -20.86
CA LYS A 866 -19.42 1.80 -21.73
C LYS A 866 -18.62 2.90 -22.40
N LEU A 867 -17.80 3.65 -21.66
CA LEU A 867 -16.93 4.68 -22.22
C LEU A 867 -15.88 4.08 -23.18
N ILE A 868 -15.30 2.92 -22.88
CA ILE A 868 -14.41 2.19 -23.82
C ILE A 868 -15.14 1.87 -25.12
N GLY A 869 -16.39 1.38 -25.04
CA GLY A 869 -17.24 1.12 -26.21
C GLY A 869 -17.49 2.38 -27.05
N GLN A 870 -17.76 3.50 -26.38
CA GLN A 870 -17.95 4.80 -27.02
C GLN A 870 -16.68 5.27 -27.74
N ARG A 871 -15.52 5.30 -27.06
CA ARG A 871 -14.25 5.72 -27.67
C ARG A 871 -13.82 4.83 -28.82
N THR A 872 -14.12 3.53 -28.75
CA THR A 872 -13.89 2.60 -29.87
C THR A 872 -14.78 2.91 -31.07
N GLY A 873 -16.05 3.25 -30.83
CA GLY A 873 -16.97 3.66 -31.89
C GLY A 873 -16.54 4.97 -32.57
N GLU A 874 -16.17 5.97 -31.78
CA GLU A 874 -15.65 7.26 -32.24
C GLU A 874 -14.36 7.11 -33.05
N LEU A 875 -13.44 6.23 -32.62
CA LEU A 875 -12.24 5.88 -33.39
C LEU A 875 -12.60 5.36 -34.79
N HIS A 876 -13.50 4.37 -34.88
CA HIS A 876 -13.88 3.78 -36.17
C HIS A 876 -14.63 4.78 -37.06
N LEU A 877 -15.44 5.67 -36.48
CA LEU A 877 -16.08 6.77 -37.22
C LEU A 877 -15.03 7.73 -37.79
N ALA A 878 -14.02 8.09 -37.00
CA ALA A 878 -12.91 8.93 -37.45
C ALA A 878 -12.10 8.25 -38.58
N LEU A 879 -11.80 6.96 -38.46
CA LEU A 879 -11.09 6.20 -39.49
C LEU A 879 -11.89 6.02 -40.79
N ALA A 880 -13.21 6.24 -40.74
CA ALA A 880 -14.11 6.17 -41.89
C ALA A 880 -14.50 7.55 -42.46
N SER A 881 -14.03 8.66 -41.86
CA SER A 881 -14.57 10.00 -42.11
C SER A 881 -14.07 10.67 -43.39
N CYS A 882 -12.92 10.22 -43.93
CA CYS A 882 -12.28 10.85 -45.10
C CYS A 882 -12.43 9.97 -46.35
N PRO A 883 -13.43 10.23 -47.22
CA PRO A 883 -13.63 9.46 -48.45
C PRO A 883 -12.61 9.78 -49.54
N ASP A 884 -11.91 10.91 -49.45
CA ASP A 884 -11.00 11.39 -50.49
C ASP A 884 -9.59 10.81 -50.39
N ASP A 885 -9.17 10.34 -49.21
CA ASP A 885 -7.88 9.66 -49.01
C ASP A 885 -7.99 8.17 -49.39
N PRO A 886 -7.30 7.67 -50.43
CA PRO A 886 -7.38 6.26 -50.83
C PRO A 886 -7.02 5.26 -49.73
N ALA A 887 -6.14 5.62 -48.78
CA ALA A 887 -5.71 4.74 -47.70
C ALA A 887 -6.79 4.56 -46.61
N PHE A 888 -7.64 5.57 -46.40
CA PHE A 888 -8.71 5.58 -45.38
C PHE A 888 -10.11 5.45 -45.97
N ARG A 889 -10.28 5.68 -47.27
CA ARG A 889 -11.57 5.60 -47.96
C ARG A 889 -12.24 4.24 -47.71
N PRO A 890 -13.44 4.21 -47.12
CA PRO A 890 -14.19 2.99 -46.88
C PRO A 890 -14.43 2.19 -48.17
N GLU A 891 -14.22 0.88 -48.11
CA GLU A 891 -14.36 -0.03 -49.28
C GLU A 891 -15.52 -1.01 -49.08
N PRO A 892 -16.31 -1.35 -50.11
CA PRO A 892 -17.37 -2.33 -49.97
C PRO A 892 -16.85 -3.71 -49.48
N PHE A 893 -17.51 -4.29 -48.47
CA PHE A 893 -17.28 -5.67 -48.04
C PHE A 893 -18.06 -6.64 -48.92
N ASN A 894 -17.67 -6.73 -50.20
CA ASN A 894 -18.34 -7.52 -51.22
C ASN A 894 -18.07 -9.04 -51.10
N ALA A 895 -18.72 -9.83 -51.95
CA ALA A 895 -18.59 -11.29 -51.95
C ALA A 895 -17.15 -11.80 -52.12
N MET A 896 -16.30 -11.10 -52.89
CA MET A 896 -14.88 -11.45 -53.01
C MET A 896 -14.12 -11.19 -51.71
N ALA A 897 -14.40 -10.08 -51.02
CA ALA A 897 -13.82 -9.78 -49.72
C ALA A 897 -14.27 -10.78 -48.64
N GLN A 898 -15.56 -11.15 -48.61
CA GLN A 898 -16.09 -12.20 -47.73
C GLN A 898 -15.41 -13.54 -47.99
N ARG A 899 -15.24 -13.93 -49.27
CA ARG A 899 -14.54 -15.15 -49.67
C ARG A 899 -13.08 -15.14 -49.25
N SER A 900 -12.38 -14.02 -49.43
CA SER A 900 -10.98 -13.86 -49.02
C SER A 900 -10.82 -14.04 -47.51
N VAL A 901 -11.65 -13.37 -46.70
CA VAL A 901 -11.63 -13.49 -45.24
C VAL A 901 -11.87 -14.94 -44.81
N TYR A 902 -12.89 -15.61 -45.36
CA TYR A 902 -13.15 -17.01 -45.05
C TYR A 902 -11.99 -17.95 -45.41
N GLN A 903 -11.30 -17.75 -46.55
CA GLN A 903 -10.13 -18.56 -46.87
C GLN A 903 -8.96 -18.32 -45.90
N THR A 904 -8.79 -17.08 -45.41
CA THR A 904 -7.79 -16.77 -44.38
C THR A 904 -8.11 -17.46 -43.05
N MET A 905 -9.37 -17.39 -42.60
CA MET A 905 -9.85 -18.06 -41.37
C MET A 905 -9.60 -19.57 -41.45
N ARG A 906 -10.05 -20.21 -42.54
CA ARG A 906 -9.85 -21.64 -42.78
C ARG A 906 -8.38 -22.07 -42.77
N THR A 907 -7.50 -21.28 -43.39
CA THR A 907 -6.05 -21.57 -43.41
C THR A 907 -5.45 -21.45 -42.02
N THR A 908 -5.84 -20.41 -41.27
CA THR A 908 -5.38 -20.15 -39.90
C THR A 908 -5.83 -21.25 -38.94
N LEU A 909 -7.09 -21.69 -39.06
CA LEU A 909 -7.66 -22.82 -38.33
C LEU A 909 -6.86 -24.09 -38.55
N ARG A 910 -6.68 -24.52 -39.81
CA ARG A 910 -5.95 -25.75 -40.14
C ARG A 910 -4.51 -25.73 -39.63
N ARG A 911 -3.80 -24.61 -39.82
CA ARG A 911 -2.42 -24.45 -39.36
C ARG A 911 -2.34 -24.56 -37.84
N THR A 912 -3.23 -23.88 -37.13
CA THR A 912 -3.22 -23.83 -35.68
C THR A 912 -3.67 -25.16 -35.06
N PHE A 913 -4.67 -25.83 -35.64
CA PHE A 913 -5.14 -27.13 -35.18
C PHE A 913 -4.09 -28.23 -35.43
N THR A 914 -3.34 -28.14 -36.53
CA THR A 914 -2.17 -29.00 -36.76
C THR A 914 -1.10 -28.77 -35.68
N LEU A 915 -0.85 -27.51 -35.31
CA LEU A 915 0.11 -27.18 -34.25
C LEU A 915 -0.38 -27.68 -32.87
N LEU A 916 -1.65 -27.46 -32.54
CA LEU A 916 -2.28 -27.92 -31.30
C LEU A 916 -2.24 -29.45 -31.20
N GLY A 917 -2.54 -30.16 -32.29
CA GLY A 917 -2.43 -31.63 -32.35
C GLY A 917 -1.00 -32.13 -32.11
N LYS A 918 0.02 -31.47 -32.69
CA LYS A 918 1.44 -31.81 -32.44
C LYS A 918 1.87 -31.51 -31.01
N LYS A 919 1.35 -30.45 -30.41
CA LYS A 919 1.68 -29.98 -29.05
C LYS A 919 0.80 -30.56 -27.95
N LEU A 920 -0.18 -31.39 -28.29
CA LEU A 920 -1.09 -32.02 -27.35
C LEU A 920 -0.38 -32.83 -26.22
N PRO A 921 0.73 -33.55 -26.47
CA PRO A 921 1.48 -34.23 -25.41
C PRO A 921 2.12 -33.28 -24.40
N ASP A 922 2.46 -32.05 -24.82
CA ASP A 922 3.12 -31.02 -24.01
C ASP A 922 2.13 -30.32 -23.04
N LEU A 923 0.82 -30.58 -23.18
CA LEU A 923 -0.23 -29.97 -22.35
C LEU A 923 -0.51 -30.76 -21.06
N SER A 924 -0.99 -30.05 -20.04
CA SER A 924 -1.44 -30.65 -18.77
C SER A 924 -2.56 -31.68 -19.01
N ARG A 925 -2.70 -32.66 -18.12
CA ARG A 925 -3.69 -33.73 -18.27
C ARG A 925 -5.13 -33.20 -18.34
N ALA A 926 -5.45 -32.15 -17.56
CA ALA A 926 -6.78 -31.53 -17.55
C ALA A 926 -7.13 -30.83 -18.87
N PHE A 927 -6.17 -30.13 -19.48
CA PHE A 927 -6.42 -29.36 -20.71
C PHE A 927 -6.34 -30.20 -21.99
N ARG A 928 -5.74 -31.40 -21.91
CA ARG A 928 -5.66 -32.32 -23.04
C ARG A 928 -7.02 -32.76 -23.54
N ASP A 929 -7.98 -33.00 -22.65
CA ASP A 929 -9.31 -33.49 -23.05
C ASP A 929 -10.16 -32.36 -23.64
N GLU A 930 -10.13 -31.15 -23.05
CA GLU A 930 -10.76 -29.95 -23.64
C GLU A 930 -10.15 -29.60 -25.02
N ALA A 931 -8.83 -29.74 -25.19
CA ALA A 931 -8.17 -29.52 -26.48
C ALA A 931 -8.60 -30.54 -27.55
N LYS A 932 -8.81 -31.81 -27.17
CA LYS A 932 -9.32 -32.84 -28.09
C LYS A 932 -10.74 -32.56 -28.53
N GLU A 933 -11.60 -32.09 -27.62
CA GLU A 933 -12.98 -31.69 -27.96
C GLU A 933 -12.98 -30.57 -28.99
N VAL A 934 -12.17 -29.52 -28.80
CA VAL A 934 -12.04 -28.43 -29.76
C VAL A 934 -11.46 -28.90 -31.09
N LEU A 935 -10.46 -29.79 -31.08
CA LEU A 935 -9.93 -30.41 -32.31
C LEU A 935 -11.02 -31.21 -33.06
N ALA A 936 -11.89 -31.92 -32.35
CA ALA A 936 -13.01 -32.65 -32.94
C ALA A 936 -14.08 -31.71 -33.53
N ALA A 937 -14.19 -30.48 -33.02
CA ALA A 937 -15.11 -29.45 -33.50
C ALA A 937 -14.61 -28.69 -34.75
N GLU A 938 -13.48 -29.06 -35.37
CA GLU A 938 -12.91 -28.36 -36.53
C GLU A 938 -13.94 -28.16 -37.66
N GLN A 939 -14.74 -29.18 -37.99
CA GLN A 939 -15.76 -29.08 -39.05
C GLN A 939 -16.91 -28.15 -38.68
N GLU A 940 -17.28 -28.10 -37.39
CA GLU A 940 -18.32 -27.19 -36.92
C GLU A 940 -17.85 -25.74 -36.99
N ILE A 941 -16.62 -25.45 -36.53
CA ILE A 941 -16.02 -24.11 -36.60
C ILE A 941 -15.97 -23.63 -38.06
N LEU A 942 -15.52 -24.49 -38.99
CA LEU A 942 -15.52 -24.18 -40.41
C LEU A 942 -16.92 -23.92 -40.96
N ALA A 943 -17.93 -24.67 -40.51
CA ALA A 943 -19.32 -24.45 -40.94
C ALA A 943 -19.83 -23.08 -40.48
N ARG A 944 -19.48 -22.64 -39.26
CA ARG A 944 -19.86 -21.32 -38.74
C ARG A 944 -19.14 -20.17 -39.45
N GLU A 945 -17.83 -20.28 -39.64
CA GLU A 945 -17.06 -19.30 -40.42
C GLU A 945 -17.57 -19.20 -41.87
N LYS A 946 -18.02 -20.33 -42.45
CA LYS A 946 -18.57 -20.38 -43.81
C LYS A 946 -19.88 -19.58 -43.95
N ARG A 947 -20.64 -19.37 -42.86
CA ARG A 947 -21.88 -18.56 -42.89
C ARG A 947 -21.64 -17.13 -43.35
N LEU A 948 -20.41 -16.63 -43.25
CA LEU A 948 -19.98 -15.36 -43.87
C LEU A 948 -20.25 -15.29 -45.37
N LEU A 949 -20.42 -16.42 -46.04
CA LEU A 949 -20.67 -16.53 -47.48
C LEU A 949 -22.16 -16.70 -47.83
N ASP A 950 -23.02 -16.96 -46.84
CA ASP A 950 -24.43 -17.28 -47.08
C ASP A 950 -25.22 -16.06 -47.56
N ARG A 951 -24.82 -14.86 -47.12
CA ARG A 951 -25.48 -13.59 -47.41
C ARG A 951 -24.46 -12.52 -47.77
N ARG A 952 -24.83 -11.60 -48.66
CA ARG A 952 -24.00 -10.43 -48.98
C ARG A 952 -24.13 -9.40 -47.86
N ALA A 953 -23.08 -9.22 -47.07
CA ALA A 953 -23.07 -8.24 -46.00
C ALA A 953 -23.08 -6.81 -46.57
N ASN A 954 -24.04 -5.99 -46.13
CA ASN A 954 -24.13 -4.57 -46.49
C ASN A 954 -23.27 -3.73 -45.54
N ALA A 955 -21.96 -3.92 -45.56
CA ALA A 955 -20.99 -3.19 -44.74
C ALA A 955 -19.75 -2.77 -45.55
N ALA A 956 -19.02 -1.78 -45.07
CA ALA A 956 -17.73 -1.35 -45.58
C ALA A 956 -16.56 -1.88 -44.73
N LYS A 957 -15.41 -2.09 -45.37
CA LYS A 957 -14.09 -2.26 -44.75
C LYS A 957 -13.47 -0.89 -44.55
N ILE A 958 -12.86 -0.66 -43.40
CA ILE A 958 -12.16 0.57 -43.04
C ILE A 958 -10.76 0.25 -42.53
N ARG A 959 -9.92 1.28 -42.31
CA ARG A 959 -8.72 1.10 -41.48
C ARG A 959 -9.17 0.83 -40.05
N ILE A 960 -8.45 -0.05 -39.36
CA ILE A 960 -8.73 -0.52 -38.01
C ILE A 960 -7.41 -0.57 -37.23
N HIS A 961 -7.47 -0.71 -35.91
CA HIS A 961 -6.28 -0.91 -35.07
C HIS A 961 -5.62 -2.27 -35.32
N GLY A 962 -6.41 -3.34 -35.51
CA GLY A 962 -5.92 -4.63 -35.98
C GLY A 962 -5.28 -5.55 -34.92
N ASP A 963 -5.01 -5.05 -33.71
CA ASP A 963 -4.67 -5.83 -32.51
C ASP A 963 -5.20 -5.15 -31.23
N TYR A 964 -6.50 -4.83 -31.26
CA TYR A 964 -7.13 -4.05 -30.20
C TYR A 964 -7.51 -4.91 -28.98
N HIS A 965 -7.01 -4.55 -27.81
CA HIS A 965 -7.26 -5.23 -26.54
C HIS A 965 -7.05 -4.27 -25.36
N LEU A 966 -7.42 -4.66 -24.13
CA LEU A 966 -7.37 -3.79 -22.93
C LEU A 966 -5.97 -3.23 -22.65
N GLY A 967 -4.91 -3.99 -22.96
CA GLY A 967 -3.52 -3.51 -22.85
C GLY A 967 -3.13 -2.36 -23.79
N GLN A 968 -3.95 -2.02 -24.80
CA GLN A 968 -3.73 -0.88 -25.71
C GLN A 968 -4.50 0.38 -25.30
N LEU A 969 -5.02 0.39 -24.07
CA LEU A 969 -5.76 1.50 -23.49
C LEU A 969 -5.07 2.00 -22.23
N LEU A 970 -4.92 3.32 -22.12
CA LEU A 970 -4.51 4.01 -20.90
C LEU A 970 -5.67 4.81 -20.32
N TYR A 971 -5.77 4.81 -18.98
CA TYR A 971 -6.77 5.62 -18.27
C TYR A 971 -6.15 6.94 -17.79
N THR A 972 -6.77 8.07 -18.14
CA THR A 972 -6.29 9.43 -17.83
C THR A 972 -6.83 10.01 -16.52
N GLY A 973 -7.54 9.21 -15.72
CA GLY A 973 -8.29 9.68 -14.54
C GLY A 973 -9.75 10.03 -14.83
N LYS A 974 -10.05 10.39 -16.09
CA LYS A 974 -11.41 10.71 -16.56
C LYS A 974 -11.81 10.09 -17.91
N ASP A 975 -10.86 9.77 -18.77
CA ASP A 975 -11.11 9.24 -20.13
C ASP A 975 -10.03 8.23 -20.55
N PHE A 976 -10.20 7.60 -21.71
CA PHE A 976 -9.26 6.62 -22.26
C PHE A 976 -8.48 7.16 -23.46
N VAL A 977 -7.21 6.76 -23.55
CA VAL A 977 -6.34 7.03 -24.71
C VAL A 977 -5.94 5.70 -25.35
N ILE A 978 -6.12 5.60 -26.67
CA ILE A 978 -5.80 4.41 -27.47
C ILE A 978 -4.36 4.51 -27.99
N LEU A 979 -3.60 3.42 -27.88
CA LEU A 979 -2.19 3.35 -28.24
C LEU A 979 -1.91 2.25 -29.26
N ASP A 980 -0.74 2.32 -29.90
CA ASP A 980 -0.08 1.21 -30.62
C ASP A 980 -0.85 0.62 -31.81
N PHE A 981 -1.01 1.41 -32.88
CA PHE A 981 -1.73 0.98 -34.09
C PHE A 981 -0.88 0.09 -35.02
N GLU A 982 0.18 -0.55 -34.52
CA GLU A 982 1.05 -1.41 -35.32
C GLU A 982 0.35 -2.67 -35.86
N GLY A 983 -0.74 -3.10 -35.20
CA GLY A 983 -1.42 -4.37 -35.48
C GLY A 983 -0.60 -5.60 -35.07
N GLU A 984 -1.12 -6.80 -35.35
CA GLU A 984 -0.50 -8.07 -34.91
C GLU A 984 0.95 -8.23 -35.44
N PRO A 985 2.00 -8.22 -34.59
CA PRO A 985 3.41 -8.17 -35.03
C PRO A 985 3.88 -9.37 -35.86
N ALA A 986 3.14 -10.49 -35.81
CA ALA A 986 3.44 -11.69 -36.58
C ALA A 986 3.07 -11.56 -38.08
N ARG A 987 2.29 -10.54 -38.46
CA ARG A 987 1.87 -10.28 -39.84
C ARG A 987 2.82 -9.31 -40.55
N ALA A 988 3.00 -9.49 -41.86
CA ALA A 988 3.80 -8.58 -42.68
C ALA A 988 3.16 -7.19 -42.74
N LEU A 989 3.97 -6.14 -42.92
CA LEU A 989 3.50 -4.75 -42.96
C LEU A 989 2.33 -4.53 -43.95
N SER A 990 2.42 -5.10 -45.15
CA SER A 990 1.38 -4.99 -46.18
C SER A 990 0.03 -5.58 -45.76
N GLU A 991 0.04 -6.62 -44.91
CA GLU A 991 -1.18 -7.22 -44.38
C GLU A 991 -1.80 -6.36 -43.27
N ARG A 992 -0.95 -5.74 -42.43
CA ARG A 992 -1.36 -4.83 -41.33
C ARG A 992 -1.98 -3.52 -41.87
N LYS A 993 -1.66 -3.16 -43.12
CA LYS A 993 -2.23 -2.01 -43.84
C LYS A 993 -3.60 -2.27 -44.49
N LEU A 994 -4.06 -3.50 -44.56
CA LEU A 994 -5.33 -3.81 -45.23
C LEU A 994 -6.52 -3.21 -44.47
N LYS A 995 -7.49 -2.69 -45.22
CA LYS A 995 -8.81 -2.35 -44.67
C LYS A 995 -9.57 -3.62 -44.33
N ARG A 996 -10.17 -3.67 -43.15
CA ARG A 996 -10.89 -4.84 -42.62
C ARG A 996 -12.23 -4.39 -42.03
N SER A 997 -13.04 -5.37 -41.64
CA SER A 997 -14.25 -5.10 -40.87
C SER A 997 -13.87 -4.54 -39.50
N ALA A 998 -14.55 -3.47 -39.07
CA ALA A 998 -14.42 -2.91 -37.72
C ALA A 998 -14.75 -3.94 -36.61
N LEU A 999 -15.58 -4.93 -36.93
CA LEU A 999 -15.94 -6.02 -36.00
C LEU A 999 -14.75 -6.89 -35.59
N ARG A 1000 -13.61 -6.81 -36.29
CA ARG A 1000 -12.38 -7.49 -35.89
C ARG A 1000 -11.80 -6.90 -34.61
N ASP A 1001 -11.78 -5.57 -34.46
CA ASP A 1001 -11.32 -4.90 -33.24
C ASP A 1001 -12.32 -5.10 -32.10
N VAL A 1002 -13.63 -5.08 -32.41
CA VAL A 1002 -14.70 -5.40 -31.46
C VAL A 1002 -14.54 -6.81 -30.90
N ALA A 1003 -14.30 -7.80 -31.76
CA ALA A 1003 -14.03 -9.17 -31.35
C ALA A 1003 -12.76 -9.26 -30.48
N GLY A 1004 -11.69 -8.54 -30.85
CA GLY A 1004 -10.46 -8.45 -30.05
C GLY A 1004 -10.69 -7.94 -28.62
N MET A 1005 -11.45 -6.86 -28.46
CA MET A 1005 -11.78 -6.31 -27.14
C MET A 1005 -12.68 -7.25 -26.31
N MET A 1006 -13.70 -7.85 -26.93
CA MET A 1006 -14.57 -8.84 -26.26
C MET A 1006 -13.78 -10.06 -25.76
N ARG A 1007 -12.86 -10.58 -26.58
CA ARG A 1007 -11.91 -11.62 -26.18
C ARG A 1007 -11.02 -11.15 -25.02
N SER A 1008 -10.58 -9.89 -25.04
CA SER A 1008 -9.75 -9.31 -23.97
C SER A 1008 -10.46 -9.30 -22.60
N PHE A 1009 -11.78 -9.06 -22.54
CA PHE A 1009 -12.55 -9.22 -21.29
C PHE A 1009 -12.56 -10.65 -20.77
N GLN A 1010 -12.67 -11.65 -21.66
CA GLN A 1010 -12.55 -13.05 -21.24
C GLN A 1010 -11.14 -13.37 -20.72
N TYR A 1011 -10.10 -12.85 -21.36
CA TYR A 1011 -8.74 -12.96 -20.86
C TYR A 1011 -8.59 -12.34 -19.47
N ALA A 1012 -9.15 -11.15 -19.21
CA ALA A 1012 -9.13 -10.54 -17.89
C ALA A 1012 -9.87 -11.40 -16.85
N ALA A 1013 -11.03 -11.94 -17.20
CA ALA A 1013 -11.83 -12.81 -16.33
C ALA A 1013 -11.06 -14.06 -15.88
N TYR A 1014 -10.47 -14.78 -16.84
CA TYR A 1014 -9.73 -16.01 -16.57
C TYR A 1014 -8.35 -15.75 -15.97
N SER A 1015 -7.68 -14.65 -16.33
CA SER A 1015 -6.41 -14.26 -15.70
C SER A 1015 -6.57 -14.00 -14.21
N ALA A 1016 -7.70 -13.42 -13.79
CA ALA A 1016 -8.02 -13.23 -12.38
C ALA A 1016 -8.21 -14.57 -11.64
N LEU A 1017 -8.79 -15.60 -12.27
CA LEU A 1017 -8.97 -16.94 -11.67
C LEU A 1017 -7.65 -17.66 -11.39
N TRP A 1018 -6.63 -17.40 -12.22
CA TRP A 1018 -5.34 -18.09 -12.12
C TRP A 1018 -4.26 -17.25 -11.46
N GLN A 1019 -4.64 -16.14 -10.84
CA GLN A 1019 -3.74 -15.45 -9.94
C GLN A 1019 -3.34 -16.39 -8.79
N PRO A 1020 -2.07 -16.41 -8.38
CA PRO A 1020 -1.61 -17.27 -7.28
C PRO A 1020 -2.38 -17.09 -5.95
N ALA A 1021 -3.08 -15.96 -5.79
CA ALA A 1021 -3.91 -15.66 -4.63
C ALA A 1021 -5.27 -16.41 -4.59
N MET A 1022 -5.73 -16.98 -5.72
CA MET A 1022 -7.01 -17.69 -5.80
C MET A 1022 -6.89 -19.12 -5.26
N ARG A 1023 -7.80 -19.50 -4.35
CA ARG A 1023 -7.87 -20.87 -3.81
C ARG A 1023 -8.27 -21.82 -4.93
N LYS A 1024 -7.44 -22.84 -5.19
CA LYS A 1024 -7.70 -23.85 -6.23
C LYS A 1024 -9.04 -24.58 -6.07
N GLU A 1025 -9.53 -24.66 -4.84
CA GLU A 1025 -10.81 -25.28 -4.45
C GLU A 1025 -12.03 -24.47 -4.94
N ASP A 1026 -11.88 -23.14 -5.05
CA ASP A 1026 -12.95 -22.21 -5.44
C ASP A 1026 -13.00 -21.99 -6.95
N VAL A 1027 -11.93 -22.32 -7.68
CA VAL A 1027 -11.84 -22.13 -9.14
C VAL A 1027 -13.00 -22.80 -9.88
N PRO A 1028 -13.36 -24.08 -9.63
CA PRO A 1028 -14.49 -24.71 -10.34
C PRO A 1028 -15.83 -24.00 -10.11
N PHE A 1029 -16.04 -23.44 -8.91
CA PHE A 1029 -17.24 -22.67 -8.59
C PHE A 1029 -17.23 -21.30 -9.28
N LEU A 1030 -16.07 -20.65 -9.36
CA LEU A 1030 -15.92 -19.31 -9.93
C LEU A 1030 -15.85 -19.27 -11.45
N GLU A 1031 -15.49 -20.38 -12.10
CA GLU A 1031 -15.45 -20.48 -13.58
C GLU A 1031 -16.78 -20.05 -14.21
N ARG A 1032 -17.93 -20.52 -13.69
CA ARG A 1032 -19.26 -20.07 -14.19
C ARG A 1032 -19.51 -18.58 -13.99
N TRP A 1033 -18.96 -17.99 -12.93
CA TRP A 1033 -19.11 -16.57 -12.62
C TRP A 1033 -18.18 -15.71 -13.47
N ALA A 1034 -17.00 -16.22 -13.80
CA ALA A 1034 -16.11 -15.63 -14.80
C ALA A 1034 -16.80 -15.51 -16.15
N ASP A 1035 -17.52 -16.57 -16.53
CA ASP A 1035 -18.27 -16.60 -17.79
C ASP A 1035 -19.39 -15.55 -17.82
N LEU A 1036 -20.14 -15.43 -16.72
CA LEU A 1036 -21.18 -14.43 -16.56
C LEU A 1036 -20.61 -13.01 -16.64
N TRP A 1037 -19.48 -12.74 -15.98
CA TRP A 1037 -18.86 -11.42 -15.96
C TRP A 1037 -18.38 -11.00 -17.34
N TYR A 1038 -17.65 -11.86 -18.06
CA TYR A 1038 -17.15 -11.46 -19.39
C TYR A 1038 -18.30 -11.24 -20.37
N ARG A 1039 -19.39 -12.04 -20.29
CA ARG A 1039 -20.56 -11.86 -21.15
C ARG A 1039 -21.24 -10.53 -20.88
N GLN A 1040 -21.39 -10.16 -19.62
CA GLN A 1040 -21.98 -8.87 -19.26
C GLN A 1040 -21.10 -7.70 -19.73
N MET A 1041 -19.78 -7.75 -19.50
CA MET A 1041 -18.89 -6.67 -19.93
C MET A 1041 -18.82 -6.57 -21.46
N SER A 1042 -18.80 -7.71 -22.15
CA SER A 1042 -18.86 -7.75 -23.62
C SER A 1042 -20.17 -7.19 -24.15
N SER A 1043 -21.30 -7.45 -23.48
CA SER A 1043 -22.61 -6.90 -23.82
C SER A 1043 -22.65 -5.38 -23.63
N VAL A 1044 -22.21 -4.87 -22.48
CA VAL A 1044 -22.15 -3.42 -22.19
C VAL A 1044 -21.25 -2.70 -23.21
N PHE A 1045 -20.09 -3.27 -23.51
CA PHE A 1045 -19.17 -2.74 -24.52
C PHE A 1045 -19.83 -2.71 -25.91
N LEU A 1046 -20.41 -3.84 -26.36
CA LEU A 1046 -21.01 -3.97 -27.68
C LEU A 1046 -22.23 -3.03 -27.84
N GLN A 1047 -23.07 -2.92 -26.83
CA GLN A 1047 -24.22 -2.01 -26.83
C GLN A 1047 -23.78 -0.55 -26.96
N SER A 1048 -22.79 -0.12 -26.18
CA SER A 1048 -22.25 1.23 -26.24
C SER A 1048 -21.59 1.53 -27.60
N TYR A 1049 -20.82 0.57 -28.11
CA TYR A 1049 -20.19 0.65 -29.43
C TYR A 1049 -21.23 0.79 -30.55
N LEU A 1050 -22.25 -0.09 -30.58
CA LEU A 1050 -23.30 -0.05 -31.59
C LEU A 1050 -24.12 1.24 -31.50
N SER A 1051 -24.44 1.70 -30.29
CA SER A 1051 -25.13 2.98 -30.08
C SER A 1051 -24.34 4.15 -30.67
N THR A 1052 -23.02 4.19 -30.44
CA THR A 1052 -22.13 5.22 -30.98
C THR A 1052 -22.00 5.14 -32.50
N THR A 1053 -21.93 3.92 -33.06
CA THR A 1053 -21.78 3.70 -34.52
C THR A 1053 -23.13 3.55 -35.26
N THR A 1054 -24.22 4.02 -34.67
CA THR A 1054 -25.55 3.91 -35.28
C THR A 1054 -25.57 4.56 -36.67
N GLY A 1055 -25.94 3.79 -37.70
CA GLY A 1055 -25.98 4.28 -39.08
C GLY A 1055 -24.63 4.32 -39.81
N ALA A 1056 -23.53 3.91 -39.17
CA ALA A 1056 -22.21 3.86 -39.79
C ALA A 1056 -22.15 2.83 -40.94
N ILE A 1057 -21.52 3.21 -42.05
CA ILE A 1057 -21.43 2.40 -43.27
C ILE A 1057 -20.64 1.08 -43.11
N PHE A 1058 -19.80 0.99 -42.07
CA PHE A 1058 -18.97 -0.19 -41.78
C PHE A 1058 -19.64 -1.20 -40.83
N ILE A 1059 -20.86 -0.91 -40.37
CA ILE A 1059 -21.67 -1.83 -39.56
C ILE A 1059 -22.81 -2.39 -40.43
N PRO A 1060 -23.03 -3.72 -40.44
CA PRO A 1060 -24.17 -4.29 -41.16
C PRO A 1060 -25.51 -3.72 -40.66
N LYS A 1061 -26.39 -3.34 -41.59
CA LYS A 1061 -27.74 -2.82 -41.26
C LYS A 1061 -28.66 -3.88 -40.64
N ASN A 1062 -28.46 -5.15 -40.99
CA ASN A 1062 -29.24 -6.27 -40.49
C ASN A 1062 -28.54 -6.88 -39.26
N VAL A 1063 -29.30 -7.07 -38.18
CA VAL A 1063 -28.84 -7.70 -36.93
C VAL A 1063 -28.32 -9.11 -37.17
N GLU A 1064 -28.95 -9.88 -38.07
CA GLU A 1064 -28.52 -11.25 -38.39
C GLU A 1064 -27.14 -11.26 -39.08
N ASP A 1065 -26.90 -10.34 -40.01
CA ASP A 1065 -25.61 -10.21 -40.70
C ASP A 1065 -24.51 -9.75 -39.70
N LEU A 1066 -24.86 -8.85 -38.77
CA LEU A 1066 -23.97 -8.43 -37.69
C LEU A 1066 -23.57 -9.59 -36.78
N GLN A 1067 -24.53 -10.43 -36.38
CA GLN A 1067 -24.27 -11.61 -35.55
C GLN A 1067 -23.37 -12.62 -36.26
N ILE A 1068 -23.68 -12.95 -37.52
CA ILE A 1068 -22.86 -13.88 -38.33
C ILE A 1068 -21.42 -13.37 -38.45
N MET A 1069 -21.25 -12.07 -38.74
CA MET A 1069 -19.92 -11.49 -38.87
C MET A 1069 -19.16 -11.47 -37.54
N LEU A 1070 -19.81 -11.05 -36.46
CA LEU A 1070 -19.19 -10.98 -35.14
C LEU A 1070 -18.78 -12.38 -34.64
N GLU A 1071 -19.64 -13.38 -34.78
CA GLU A 1071 -19.36 -14.77 -34.42
C GLU A 1071 -18.12 -15.29 -35.17
N ALA A 1072 -18.05 -15.06 -36.49
CA ALA A 1072 -16.92 -15.51 -37.28
C ALA A 1072 -15.60 -14.81 -36.88
N TYR A 1073 -15.61 -13.51 -36.56
CA TYR A 1073 -14.42 -12.81 -36.08
C TYR A 1073 -14.01 -13.20 -34.65
N LEU A 1074 -14.96 -13.52 -33.78
CA LEU A 1074 -14.67 -14.07 -32.44
C LEU A 1074 -14.00 -15.46 -32.55
N LEU A 1075 -14.48 -16.32 -33.44
CA LEU A 1075 -13.84 -17.62 -33.72
C LEU A 1075 -12.44 -17.45 -34.31
N ASP A 1076 -12.27 -16.61 -35.35
CA ASP A 1076 -10.96 -16.34 -35.97
C ASP A 1076 -9.94 -15.82 -34.93
N LYS A 1077 -10.36 -14.89 -34.06
CA LYS A 1077 -9.47 -14.37 -33.01
C LYS A 1077 -9.12 -15.45 -31.97
N ALA A 1078 -10.09 -16.25 -31.52
CA ALA A 1078 -9.82 -17.34 -30.56
C ALA A 1078 -8.89 -18.41 -31.16
N VAL A 1079 -9.05 -18.74 -32.44
CA VAL A 1079 -8.16 -19.65 -33.16
C VAL A 1079 -6.75 -19.07 -33.25
N TYR A 1080 -6.61 -17.80 -33.64
CA TYR A 1080 -5.31 -17.12 -33.66
C TYR A 1080 -4.62 -17.16 -32.28
N GLU A 1081 -5.37 -16.89 -31.22
CA GLU A 1081 -4.89 -16.91 -29.83
C GLU A 1081 -4.36 -18.27 -29.40
N ILE A 1082 -4.96 -19.40 -29.82
CA ILE A 1082 -4.40 -20.74 -29.56
C ILE A 1082 -2.97 -20.83 -30.11
N GLY A 1083 -2.78 -20.41 -31.36
CA GLY A 1083 -1.48 -20.42 -32.02
C GLY A 1083 -0.48 -19.50 -31.31
N TYR A 1084 -0.93 -18.34 -30.84
CA TYR A 1084 -0.11 -17.40 -30.10
C TYR A 1084 0.33 -17.97 -28.74
N GLU A 1085 -0.61 -18.45 -27.93
CA GLU A 1085 -0.32 -18.94 -26.57
C GLU A 1085 0.52 -20.22 -26.57
N LEU A 1086 0.31 -21.13 -27.52
CA LEU A 1086 1.16 -22.32 -27.67
C LEU A 1086 2.64 -21.98 -27.89
N ASN A 1087 2.94 -20.84 -28.50
CA ASN A 1087 4.31 -20.42 -28.81
C ASN A 1087 4.93 -19.53 -27.73
N HIS A 1088 4.12 -18.85 -26.89
CA HIS A 1088 4.61 -17.87 -25.92
C HIS A 1088 4.29 -18.24 -24.47
N ARG A 1089 3.08 -18.71 -24.16
CA ARG A 1089 2.62 -19.06 -22.80
C ARG A 1089 1.73 -20.31 -22.84
N PRO A 1090 2.29 -21.52 -22.98
CA PRO A 1090 1.51 -22.75 -23.17
C PRO A 1090 0.48 -23.05 -22.07
N SER A 1091 0.67 -22.52 -20.86
CA SER A 1091 -0.29 -22.66 -19.75
C SER A 1091 -1.58 -21.85 -19.94
N TRP A 1092 -1.59 -20.83 -20.80
CA TRP A 1092 -2.74 -19.95 -21.03
C TRP A 1092 -3.63 -20.40 -22.19
N VAL A 1093 -3.22 -21.43 -22.93
CA VAL A 1093 -3.95 -21.96 -24.10
C VAL A 1093 -5.39 -22.39 -23.79
N VAL A 1094 -5.70 -22.66 -22.52
CA VAL A 1094 -7.06 -23.04 -22.11
C VAL A 1094 -8.07 -21.89 -22.23
N ILE A 1095 -7.65 -20.62 -22.14
CA ILE A 1095 -8.56 -19.46 -22.34
C ILE A 1095 -9.18 -19.46 -23.75
N PRO A 1096 -8.40 -19.51 -24.84
CA PRO A 1096 -8.99 -19.54 -26.19
C PRO A 1096 -9.71 -20.86 -26.51
N ILE A 1097 -9.29 -22.00 -25.95
CA ILE A 1097 -10.01 -23.28 -26.09
C ILE A 1097 -11.42 -23.17 -25.51
N ARG A 1098 -11.56 -22.66 -24.28
CA ARG A 1098 -12.87 -22.45 -23.65
C ARG A 1098 -13.68 -21.37 -24.35
N GLY A 1099 -13.03 -20.32 -24.81
CA GLY A 1099 -13.62 -19.30 -25.68
C GLY A 1099 -14.32 -19.87 -26.91
N ILE A 1100 -13.67 -20.79 -27.62
CA ILE A 1100 -14.28 -21.48 -28.77
C ILE A 1100 -15.49 -22.30 -28.31
N LYS A 1101 -15.37 -23.08 -27.23
CA LYS A 1101 -16.49 -23.87 -26.70
C LYS A 1101 -17.70 -23.01 -26.34
N ASP A 1102 -17.47 -21.84 -25.75
CA ASP A 1102 -18.54 -20.90 -25.39
C ASP A 1102 -19.22 -20.30 -26.62
N ILE A 1103 -18.45 -19.90 -27.63
CA ILE A 1103 -19.01 -19.39 -28.90
C ILE A 1103 -19.83 -20.49 -29.57
N LEU A 1104 -19.35 -21.74 -29.57
CA LEU A 1104 -20.09 -22.88 -30.11
C LEU A 1104 -21.38 -23.17 -29.31
N LYS A 1105 -21.41 -22.98 -28.00
CA LYS A 1105 -22.62 -23.18 -27.18
C LYS A 1105 -23.64 -22.05 -27.24
N SER A 1106 -23.22 -20.84 -27.61
CA SER A 1106 -24.05 -19.62 -27.53
C SER A 1106 -24.92 -19.37 -28.78
N ALA A 1107 -24.95 -20.30 -29.74
CA ALA A 1107 -25.73 -20.20 -30.98
C ALA A 1107 -27.03 -21.01 -30.94
#